data_AF-A0A8H3J848-F1
#
_entry.id   AF-A0A8H3J848-F1
#
_cell.length_a   1.000
_cell.length_b   1.000
_cell.length_c   1.000
_cell.angle_alpha   90.00
_cell.angle_beta   90.00
_cell.angle_gamma   90.00
#
_symmetry.space_group_name_H-M   'P 1'
#
loop_
_entity.id
_entity.type
_entity.pdbx_description
1 polymer ?
#
loop_
_entity_poly.entity_id
_entity_poly.type
_entity_poly.pdbx_seq_one_letter_code
_entity_poly.pdbx_strand_id
1 'polypeptide(L)'
;MILSPWLIASALALLPQVSGFASTDSPSDADPAQSGYLPNHNMDPAVVDSAEFGLLWKVPFNFQEQFYAKPLVYTPNAGGNQLVFLASSQNWIRTLDAKTGDLINSRQVHTPFLQSDIPCTDIPNYIGIIGTPIIDTTSDIVYFFSKTYIPNYRYPGDTGAYNGVYYFHGVDINTLVDTFTPLLVDGVVADNDPLKYFVGGTVLQRPALTMIGSVVYGGFGGHCDLFNYTGQVVGVDINLQTVVTNFVTEAGPLVPQTNVWNENLGGGQGGIWMSGMALSTDGERLFWVSGNGDGHQNVDAPASGSSGCQTLGEACVNLNIGDGGKLLLTDYFQPYDYQNLDGGDQDFGSGGIALLDPTVFYGTGVAKMAVTAGKNGKIYILNANNLGGYRNGPGGTDGVIQTITTNKAVFGGSGSYPLEGGYIYSTPVGYPTYVYKLGFDGNGVPLFTQVGATTEVSAGRVGVGIPTVTTYQGKSGTAILWMCDPDAGLRAWYAVPNPDGTMKTINLPQVNGLNKFQRPAFGDTRLYVTDAEGVIYCLGSPVNLPLNCTSPVEFGTVALGSSQTELVNCTAIIAIDQISSVSTGDANFQVSAANLPQGLVPAGTTFSFPVTWNLTTTQNGDTANASYGNVSPGVKSTALTLTTLNGVGGYSTTFPISLTGTEVSQDAFLVLAPVTVDYSGLVLLDYPEDIPTNSLSFTITNAGLSPLTILGYAYTTDDLDDDDIDWTNTTFGGSTQDLGYGFTASDLPVVGTVIVGGAQISVDSTFTPVNGTGNYASFFNVWSDGGSQNIILEGSASTAPIANFSISNGEGGWLPQSNLLMDFGDVVPGTSPSLQIRICDVGGSVLEVTKSKPPNGVFRLDDPTDLHESQQIPVDQCAYGTVIFATNAETPNNPDQVYTNSWTLNTDDLTFGVHVVQIQGTVVSRKVGPTNSSGLPIYSYLGCFIDDAPAGRLLPTQPYDNSSNTNGLCQTEAQAGNYIFAGTEYQTECWLGDTPPPSLYQAAETYCTFSCAGDATQVCGGFGGYLSVYYDATRYTPGNNTQPTGAPITVNQTGNYNYIGCYSEATVGRALSGLAPAIPAGIGNTVESCEASCQGYTYFGVGMYISKQKSPVHIMFESRDRLKE
;
A
#
# COMPACT_ATOMS: atom_id res chain seq x y z
N MET A 1 -7.38 -44.90 35.52
CA MET A 1 -8.55 -44.04 35.76
C MET A 1 -9.06 -43.64 34.39
N ILE A 2 -10.26 -44.11 34.03
CA ILE A 2 -10.90 -43.89 32.73
C ILE A 2 -11.48 -42.49 32.73
N LEU A 3 -11.13 -41.65 31.75
CA LEU A 3 -11.87 -40.44 31.43
C LEU A 3 -12.28 -40.48 29.95
N SER A 4 -13.54 -40.11 29.76
CA SER A 4 -14.46 -40.43 28.66
C SER A 4 -14.22 -39.60 27.38
N PRO A 5 -14.53 -40.11 26.18
CA PRO A 5 -14.33 -39.42 24.89
C PRO A 5 -15.31 -38.28 24.58
N TRP A 6 -15.98 -37.70 25.59
CA TRP A 6 -17.06 -36.73 25.43
C TRP A 6 -16.64 -35.26 25.51
N LEU A 7 -15.33 -34.96 25.54
CA LEU A 7 -14.80 -33.58 25.61
C LEU A 7 -14.06 -33.10 24.35
N ILE A 8 -14.01 -33.92 23.29
CA ILE A 8 -13.43 -33.52 21.99
C ILE A 8 -14.52 -33.13 20.95
N ALA A 9 -15.81 -33.33 21.27
CA ALA A 9 -16.92 -33.03 20.37
C ALA A 9 -17.56 -31.63 20.57
N SER A 10 -17.01 -30.78 21.45
CA SER A 10 -17.59 -29.45 21.76
C SER A 10 -16.70 -28.27 21.34
N ALA A 11 -15.57 -28.53 20.66
CA ALA A 11 -14.70 -27.50 20.08
C ALA A 11 -14.75 -27.46 18.53
N LEU A 12 -15.70 -28.16 17.92
CA LEU A 12 -15.92 -28.21 16.45
C LEU A 12 -17.35 -27.81 16.04
N ALA A 13 -18.06 -27.09 16.92
CA ALA A 13 -19.43 -26.60 16.67
C ALA A 13 -19.58 -25.10 16.97
N LEU A 14 -18.54 -24.32 16.73
CA LEU A 14 -18.64 -22.88 16.45
C LEU A 14 -18.34 -22.66 14.96
N LEU A 15 -19.09 -23.36 14.11
CA LEU A 15 -19.46 -22.75 12.83
C LEU A 15 -20.32 -21.55 13.21
N PRO A 16 -20.09 -20.36 12.65
CA PRO A 16 -21.12 -19.34 12.71
C PRO A 16 -22.37 -19.96 12.07
N GLN A 17 -23.37 -20.25 12.89
CA GLN A 17 -24.75 -20.29 12.43
C GLN A 17 -25.02 -18.86 11.97
N VAL A 18 -24.72 -18.61 10.69
CA VAL A 18 -25.11 -17.39 9.99
C VAL A 18 -26.64 -17.39 10.05
N SER A 19 -27.17 -16.61 10.97
CA SER A 19 -28.55 -16.14 10.87
C SER A 19 -28.57 -15.30 9.60
N GLY A 20 -29.21 -15.80 8.54
CA GLY A 20 -29.16 -15.19 7.22
C GLY A 20 -29.74 -13.78 7.22
N PHE A 21 -28.86 -12.79 7.19
CA PHE A 21 -28.97 -11.72 6.20
C PHE A 21 -28.61 -12.35 4.84
N ALA A 22 -29.30 -12.01 3.75
CA ALA A 22 -28.99 -12.60 2.45
C ALA A 22 -27.57 -12.17 2.04
N SER A 23 -26.63 -13.13 1.97
CA SER A 23 -25.20 -12.87 1.87
C SER A 23 -24.72 -12.44 0.48
N THR A 24 -25.63 -12.21 -0.47
CA THR A 24 -25.35 -12.11 -1.91
C THR A 24 -25.65 -10.73 -2.50
N ASP A 25 -26.00 -9.73 -1.70
CA ASP A 25 -26.39 -8.39 -2.16
C ASP A 25 -25.21 -7.54 -2.69
N SER A 26 -25.50 -6.62 -3.61
CA SER A 26 -24.60 -5.57 -4.12
C SER A 26 -25.15 -4.19 -3.77
N PRO A 27 -24.98 -3.70 -2.52
CA PRO A 27 -25.58 -2.46 -2.03
C PRO A 27 -24.83 -1.18 -2.49
N SER A 28 -23.70 -1.33 -3.16
CA SER A 28 -22.81 -0.27 -3.65
C SER A 28 -22.18 -0.68 -4.98
N ASP A 29 -21.45 0.23 -5.62
CA ASP A 29 -20.73 -0.02 -6.89
C ASP A 29 -19.83 -1.27 -6.84
N ALA A 30 -19.03 -1.40 -5.78
CA ALA A 30 -18.17 -2.54 -5.50
C ALA A 30 -17.90 -2.63 -3.98
N ASP A 31 -16.88 -3.39 -3.59
CA ASP A 31 -16.32 -3.39 -2.24
C ASP A 31 -15.75 -2.00 -1.85
N PRO A 32 -15.63 -1.66 -0.55
CA PRO A 32 -15.13 -0.35 -0.12
C PRO A 32 -13.74 0.04 -0.64
N ALA A 33 -12.88 -0.95 -0.89
CA ALA A 33 -11.56 -0.76 -1.48
C ALA A 33 -11.59 -0.54 -3.00
N GLN A 34 -12.78 -0.67 -3.63
CA GLN A 34 -13.01 -0.66 -5.07
C GLN A 34 -12.15 -1.65 -5.85
N SER A 35 -11.68 -2.70 -5.17
CA SER A 35 -10.83 -3.75 -5.75
C SER A 35 -11.56 -4.58 -6.80
N GLY A 36 -12.89 -4.57 -6.78
CA GLY A 36 -13.73 -5.34 -7.68
C GLY A 36 -13.79 -6.83 -7.35
N TYR A 37 -13.22 -7.29 -6.23
CA TYR A 37 -13.26 -8.69 -5.82
C TYR A 37 -14.49 -8.99 -4.93
N LEU A 38 -15.42 -9.77 -5.47
CA LEU A 38 -16.74 -10.03 -4.89
C LEU A 38 -16.96 -11.55 -4.63
N PRO A 39 -16.55 -12.09 -3.47
CA PRO A 39 -16.54 -13.54 -3.22
C PRO A 39 -17.88 -14.18 -2.82
N ASN A 40 -18.91 -13.38 -2.58
CA ASN A 40 -20.11 -13.77 -1.83
C ASN A 40 -21.40 -13.89 -2.68
N HIS A 41 -21.34 -13.75 -4.00
CA HIS A 41 -22.52 -13.80 -4.88
C HIS A 41 -22.87 -15.19 -5.43
N ASN A 42 -22.07 -16.21 -5.11
CA ASN A 42 -22.27 -17.60 -5.52
C ASN A 42 -22.27 -17.83 -7.04
N MET A 43 -21.47 -17.06 -7.79
CA MET A 43 -21.26 -17.32 -9.23
C MET A 43 -20.28 -18.49 -9.43
N ASP A 44 -20.83 -19.67 -9.73
CA ASP A 44 -20.03 -20.85 -10.08
C ASP A 44 -19.70 -20.84 -11.59
N PRO A 45 -18.41 -20.78 -11.99
CA PRO A 45 -18.04 -20.80 -13.40
C PRO A 45 -18.53 -22.04 -14.14
N ALA A 46 -18.71 -23.18 -13.46
CA ALA A 46 -19.26 -24.38 -14.09
C ALA A 46 -20.73 -24.21 -14.48
N VAL A 47 -21.48 -23.35 -13.77
CA VAL A 47 -22.87 -23.00 -14.10
C VAL A 47 -22.89 -21.89 -15.14
N VAL A 48 -22.09 -20.83 -14.95
CA VAL A 48 -22.04 -19.68 -15.87
C VAL A 48 -21.55 -20.09 -17.27
N ASP A 49 -20.61 -21.04 -17.36
CA ASP A 49 -20.09 -21.62 -18.62
C ASP A 49 -20.97 -22.78 -19.16
N SER A 50 -22.19 -22.94 -18.65
CA SER A 50 -23.13 -23.98 -19.07
C SER A 50 -24.35 -23.41 -19.79
N ALA A 51 -25.07 -24.29 -20.50
CA ALA A 51 -26.33 -23.94 -21.15
C ALA A 51 -27.48 -23.61 -20.16
N GLU A 52 -27.28 -23.82 -18.86
CA GLU A 52 -28.28 -23.49 -17.83
C GLU A 52 -28.22 -22.00 -17.43
N PHE A 53 -27.15 -21.28 -17.77
CA PHE A 53 -27.02 -19.86 -17.52
C PHE A 53 -27.46 -19.06 -18.74
N GLY A 54 -28.45 -18.20 -18.57
CA GLY A 54 -29.15 -17.54 -19.68
C GLY A 54 -29.77 -16.20 -19.31
N LEU A 55 -30.39 -15.55 -20.30
CA LEU A 55 -31.26 -14.40 -20.07
C LEU A 55 -32.55 -14.86 -19.37
N LEU A 56 -32.77 -14.38 -18.15
CA LEU A 56 -33.97 -14.66 -17.37
C LEU A 56 -35.11 -13.71 -17.75
N TRP A 57 -34.81 -12.41 -17.75
CA TRP A 57 -35.73 -11.35 -18.15
C TRP A 57 -34.96 -10.09 -18.56
N LYS A 58 -35.65 -9.20 -19.28
CA LYS A 58 -35.17 -7.83 -19.55
C LYS A 58 -36.35 -6.86 -19.53
N VAL A 59 -36.11 -5.63 -19.08
CA VAL A 59 -37.14 -4.59 -18.99
C VAL A 59 -36.66 -3.34 -19.75
N PRO A 60 -37.31 -2.99 -20.87
CA PRO A 60 -37.03 -1.75 -21.58
C PRO A 60 -37.74 -0.57 -20.89
N PHE A 61 -37.02 0.53 -20.74
CA PHE A 61 -37.59 1.85 -20.43
C PHE A 61 -37.61 2.69 -21.71
N ASN A 62 -37.41 4.01 -21.61
CA ASN A 62 -37.30 4.86 -22.78
C ASN A 62 -35.84 5.14 -23.13
N PHE A 63 -35.53 5.32 -24.41
CA PHE A 63 -34.15 5.47 -24.89
C PHE A 63 -33.42 6.74 -24.40
N GLN A 64 -34.14 7.72 -23.84
CA GLN A 64 -33.52 8.92 -23.25
C GLN A 64 -33.28 8.78 -21.73
N GLU A 65 -33.84 7.75 -21.10
CA GLU A 65 -33.60 7.38 -19.70
C GLU A 65 -32.38 6.48 -19.62
N GLN A 66 -31.21 7.10 -19.51
CA GLN A 66 -29.93 6.41 -19.48
C GLN A 66 -29.53 6.09 -18.03
N PHE A 67 -28.91 4.93 -17.84
CA PHE A 67 -28.47 4.44 -16.53
C PHE A 67 -26.94 4.48 -16.48
N TYR A 68 -26.40 5.66 -16.14
CA TYR A 68 -24.97 5.82 -15.83
C TYR A 68 -24.66 5.34 -14.41
N ALA A 69 -25.61 5.55 -13.48
CA ALA A 69 -25.59 4.92 -12.17
C ALA A 69 -25.82 3.42 -12.34
N LYS A 70 -24.93 2.63 -11.75
CA LYS A 70 -24.98 1.17 -11.85
C LYS A 70 -26.17 0.63 -11.04
N PRO A 71 -26.80 -0.48 -11.47
CA PRO A 71 -27.87 -1.10 -10.69
C PRO A 71 -27.33 -1.56 -9.33
N LEU A 72 -28.16 -1.46 -8.29
CA LEU A 72 -27.86 -2.01 -6.97
C LEU A 72 -28.82 -3.15 -6.66
N VAL A 73 -28.35 -4.14 -5.91
CA VAL A 73 -29.14 -5.32 -5.56
C VAL A 73 -29.16 -5.47 -4.05
N TYR A 74 -30.35 -5.58 -3.46
CA TYR A 74 -30.50 -5.59 -2.02
C TYR A 74 -31.71 -6.37 -1.53
N THR A 75 -31.56 -7.06 -0.42
CA THR A 75 -32.63 -7.79 0.27
C THR A 75 -33.07 -7.02 1.51
N PRO A 76 -34.30 -6.50 1.57
CA PRO A 76 -34.78 -5.71 2.70
C PRO A 76 -34.65 -6.40 4.06
N ASN A 77 -34.36 -5.64 5.12
CA ASN A 77 -34.14 -6.16 6.48
C ASN A 77 -35.37 -6.86 7.07
N ALA A 78 -36.56 -6.44 6.68
CA ALA A 78 -37.81 -7.10 7.05
C ALA A 78 -37.97 -8.51 6.42
N GLY A 79 -37.04 -8.91 5.53
CA GLY A 79 -37.16 -10.05 4.64
C GLY A 79 -38.08 -9.78 3.45
N GLY A 80 -38.10 -10.69 2.49
CA GLY A 80 -38.93 -10.57 1.30
C GLY A 80 -38.19 -10.94 0.02
N ASN A 81 -38.65 -10.42 -1.10
CA ASN A 81 -37.97 -10.59 -2.38
C ASN A 81 -36.77 -9.64 -2.44
N GLN A 82 -35.65 -10.14 -2.96
CA GLN A 82 -34.52 -9.30 -3.30
C GLN A 82 -34.95 -8.27 -4.36
N LEU A 83 -34.46 -7.05 -4.24
CA LEU A 83 -34.80 -5.90 -5.06
C LEU A 83 -33.63 -5.51 -5.95
N VAL A 84 -33.95 -4.97 -7.13
CA VAL A 84 -33.01 -4.21 -7.96
C VAL A 84 -33.40 -2.74 -7.88
N PHE A 85 -32.51 -1.89 -7.38
CA PHE A 85 -32.68 -0.45 -7.35
C PHE A 85 -32.00 0.19 -8.57
N LEU A 86 -32.70 1.09 -9.24
CA LEU A 86 -32.22 1.84 -10.39
C LEU A 86 -32.39 3.33 -10.16
N ALA A 87 -31.38 4.10 -10.59
CA ALA A 87 -31.43 5.55 -10.70
C ALA A 87 -30.97 5.98 -12.10
N SER A 88 -31.65 6.95 -12.71
CA SER A 88 -31.38 7.34 -14.09
C SER A 88 -31.01 8.82 -14.26
N SER A 89 -30.44 9.13 -15.42
CA SER A 89 -30.13 10.48 -15.87
C SER A 89 -31.36 11.41 -15.94
N GLN A 90 -32.57 10.85 -15.95
CA GLN A 90 -33.83 11.61 -15.89
C GLN A 90 -34.36 11.83 -14.46
N ASN A 91 -33.55 11.52 -13.42
CA ASN A 91 -33.94 11.57 -12.00
C ASN A 91 -35.07 10.61 -11.63
N TRP A 92 -35.29 9.53 -12.41
CA TRP A 92 -36.15 8.43 -11.98
C TRP A 92 -35.40 7.52 -11.03
N ILE A 93 -36.07 7.14 -9.94
CA ILE A 93 -35.67 6.04 -9.07
C ILE A 93 -36.73 4.94 -9.13
N ARG A 94 -36.29 3.68 -9.16
CA ARG A 94 -37.17 2.50 -9.33
C ARG A 94 -36.69 1.34 -8.49
N THR A 95 -37.63 0.52 -8.02
CA THR A 95 -37.35 -0.81 -7.47
C THR A 95 -38.07 -1.87 -8.28
N LEU A 96 -37.32 -2.88 -8.71
CA LEU A 96 -37.86 -4.05 -9.40
C LEU A 96 -37.67 -5.28 -8.51
N ASP A 97 -38.54 -6.27 -8.66
CA ASP A 97 -38.32 -7.60 -8.10
C ASP A 97 -37.13 -8.26 -8.83
N ALA A 98 -36.08 -8.63 -8.10
CA ALA A 98 -34.84 -9.12 -8.69
C ALA A 98 -34.99 -10.46 -9.40
N LYS A 99 -36.02 -11.25 -9.08
CA LYS A 99 -36.24 -12.57 -9.68
C LYS A 99 -37.08 -12.49 -10.96
N THR A 100 -38.06 -11.59 -11.00
CA THR A 100 -39.08 -11.54 -12.05
C THR A 100 -38.94 -10.34 -12.99
N GLY A 101 -38.27 -9.28 -12.56
CA GLY A 101 -38.19 -8.01 -13.28
C GLY A 101 -39.44 -7.14 -13.13
N ASP A 102 -40.41 -7.55 -12.30
CA ASP A 102 -41.64 -6.78 -12.08
C ASP A 102 -41.33 -5.43 -11.41
N LEU A 103 -41.81 -4.34 -11.99
CA LEU A 103 -41.68 -3.00 -11.41
C LEU A 103 -42.56 -2.90 -10.15
N ILE A 104 -41.93 -2.63 -9.00
CA ILE A 104 -42.61 -2.50 -7.70
C ILE A 104 -42.94 -1.04 -7.43
N ASN A 105 -41.93 -0.16 -7.45
CA ASN A 105 -42.08 1.27 -7.20
C ASN A 105 -41.34 2.09 -8.25
N SER A 106 -41.83 3.31 -8.48
CA SER A 106 -41.20 4.28 -9.39
C SER A 106 -41.52 5.71 -8.95
N ARG A 107 -40.51 6.59 -8.92
CA ARG A 107 -40.65 8.01 -8.59
C ARG A 107 -39.64 8.85 -9.34
N GLN A 108 -40.04 9.99 -9.90
CA GLN A 108 -39.11 11.00 -10.40
C GLN A 108 -38.86 12.00 -9.27
N VAL A 109 -37.62 12.11 -8.77
CA VAL A 109 -37.34 12.92 -7.56
C VAL A 109 -37.32 14.41 -7.83
N HIS A 110 -36.82 14.82 -9.00
CA HIS A 110 -36.74 16.22 -9.44
C HIS A 110 -36.73 16.30 -10.97
N THR A 111 -36.95 17.50 -11.53
CA THR A 111 -36.69 17.76 -12.95
C THR A 111 -35.19 17.56 -13.25
N PRO A 112 -34.80 16.75 -14.25
CA PRO A 112 -33.39 16.54 -14.56
C PRO A 112 -32.76 17.76 -15.21
N PHE A 113 -31.46 17.96 -14.97
CA PHE A 113 -30.66 18.97 -15.66
C PHE A 113 -30.51 18.59 -17.14
N LEU A 114 -30.56 19.57 -18.05
CA LEU A 114 -30.48 19.39 -19.49
C LEU A 114 -29.04 19.50 -19.97
N GLN A 115 -28.60 18.55 -20.80
CA GLN A 115 -27.30 18.64 -21.46
C GLN A 115 -27.19 19.91 -22.31
N SER A 116 -28.29 20.33 -22.96
CA SER A 116 -28.32 21.52 -23.82
C SER A 116 -28.05 22.85 -23.10
N ASP A 117 -28.05 22.87 -21.76
CA ASP A 117 -27.74 24.06 -20.97
C ASP A 117 -26.23 24.29 -20.80
N ILE A 118 -25.40 23.38 -21.28
CA ILE A 118 -23.93 23.45 -21.23
C ILE A 118 -23.32 23.07 -22.60
N PRO A 119 -22.16 23.64 -22.98
CA PRO A 119 -21.48 23.29 -24.23
C PRO A 119 -20.61 22.01 -24.10
N CYS A 120 -21.10 21.00 -23.39
CA CYS A 120 -20.43 19.70 -23.19
C CYS A 120 -21.40 18.58 -23.56
N THR A 121 -20.98 17.66 -24.41
CA THR A 121 -21.84 16.60 -24.99
C THR A 121 -21.51 15.20 -24.44
N ASP A 122 -20.68 15.12 -23.40
CA ASP A 122 -20.23 13.84 -22.83
C ASP A 122 -21.37 12.98 -22.26
N ILE A 123 -22.40 13.60 -21.66
CA ILE A 123 -23.63 12.94 -21.23
C ILE A 123 -24.80 13.55 -22.01
N PRO A 124 -25.40 12.85 -22.99
CA PRO A 124 -26.44 13.40 -23.85
C PRO A 124 -27.79 13.53 -23.13
N ASN A 125 -28.60 14.47 -23.63
CA ASN A 125 -29.99 14.75 -23.22
C ASN A 125 -30.14 15.27 -21.78
N TYR A 126 -29.86 14.44 -20.78
CA TYR A 126 -30.16 14.70 -19.36
C TYR A 126 -29.01 14.32 -18.44
N ILE A 127 -28.78 15.12 -17.40
CA ILE A 127 -27.75 14.95 -16.38
C ILE A 127 -28.42 15.00 -15.01
N GLY A 128 -28.97 13.87 -14.57
CA GLY A 128 -29.71 13.74 -13.30
C GLY A 128 -28.89 13.04 -12.22
N ILE A 129 -29.33 11.84 -11.83
CA ILE A 129 -28.56 10.94 -10.97
C ILE A 129 -27.60 10.17 -11.88
N ILE A 130 -26.31 10.49 -11.78
CA ILE A 130 -25.25 9.92 -12.61
C ILE A 130 -24.34 9.03 -11.77
N GLY A 131 -23.87 9.51 -10.61
CA GLY A 131 -23.12 8.68 -9.67
C GLY A 131 -23.96 7.54 -9.11
N THR A 132 -23.32 6.38 -8.94
CA THR A 132 -23.99 5.19 -8.40
C THR A 132 -24.35 5.43 -6.92
N PRO A 133 -25.64 5.28 -6.55
CA PRO A 133 -26.10 5.40 -5.17
C PRO A 133 -25.44 4.40 -4.21
N ILE A 134 -25.71 4.53 -2.91
CA ILE A 134 -25.30 3.55 -1.91
C ILE A 134 -26.46 3.21 -0.97
N ILE A 135 -26.62 1.93 -0.65
CA ILE A 135 -27.65 1.42 0.26
C ILE A 135 -27.03 1.18 1.63
N ASP A 136 -27.55 1.85 2.65
CA ASP A 136 -27.29 1.48 4.05
C ASP A 136 -28.10 0.23 4.39
N THR A 137 -27.39 -0.89 4.41
CA THR A 137 -27.96 -2.21 4.68
C THR A 137 -28.52 -2.34 6.10
N THR A 138 -28.17 -1.43 7.02
CA THR A 138 -28.69 -1.44 8.40
C THR A 138 -30.04 -0.75 8.54
N SER A 139 -30.40 0.13 7.60
CA SER A 139 -31.60 0.98 7.70
C SER A 139 -32.57 0.88 6.52
N ASP A 140 -32.26 0.10 5.48
CA ASP A 140 -33.03 0.02 4.22
C ASP A 140 -33.08 1.36 3.45
N ILE A 141 -32.11 2.26 3.67
CA ILE A 141 -32.09 3.59 3.06
C ILE A 141 -31.08 3.66 1.91
N VAL A 142 -31.52 4.18 0.76
CA VAL A 142 -30.66 4.50 -0.39
C VAL A 142 -30.29 5.98 -0.36
N TYR A 143 -29.00 6.28 -0.47
CA TYR A 143 -28.46 7.63 -0.53
C TYR A 143 -27.92 7.95 -1.92
N PHE A 144 -28.20 9.17 -2.41
CA PHE A 144 -27.73 9.65 -3.71
C PHE A 144 -27.80 11.17 -3.82
N PHE A 145 -27.04 11.73 -4.76
CA PHE A 145 -27.16 13.12 -5.20
C PHE A 145 -28.01 13.21 -6.48
N SER A 146 -28.89 14.20 -6.58
CA SER A 146 -29.64 14.50 -7.81
C SER A 146 -29.34 15.92 -8.29
N LYS A 147 -28.94 16.05 -9.57
CA LYS A 147 -28.79 17.37 -10.20
C LYS A 147 -30.14 17.85 -10.71
N THR A 148 -30.47 19.11 -10.43
CA THR A 148 -31.73 19.74 -10.82
C THR A 148 -31.58 21.27 -10.89
N TYR A 149 -32.70 21.99 -10.94
CA TYR A 149 -32.75 23.45 -10.93
C TYR A 149 -33.50 24.00 -9.73
N ILE A 150 -33.11 25.20 -9.31
CA ILE A 150 -34.00 26.09 -8.56
C ILE A 150 -34.40 27.24 -9.51
N PRO A 151 -35.70 27.39 -9.82
CA PRO A 151 -36.16 28.47 -10.71
C PRO A 151 -35.81 29.86 -10.17
N ASN A 152 -35.30 30.72 -11.07
CA ASN A 152 -34.89 32.09 -10.77
C ASN A 152 -33.94 32.21 -9.56
N TYR A 153 -33.03 31.23 -9.40
CA TYR A 153 -32.15 31.17 -8.24
C TYR A 153 -31.02 32.18 -8.31
N ARG A 154 -30.18 32.08 -9.35
CA ARG A 154 -29.04 32.98 -9.56
C ARG A 154 -29.17 33.79 -10.83
N TYR A 155 -29.87 33.26 -11.83
CA TYR A 155 -30.13 33.93 -13.09
C TYR A 155 -31.63 33.86 -13.43
N PRO A 156 -32.23 34.89 -14.06
CA PRO A 156 -33.62 34.81 -14.50
C PRO A 156 -33.87 33.61 -15.43
N GLY A 157 -34.94 32.87 -15.15
CA GLY A 157 -35.32 31.65 -15.89
C GLY A 157 -35.39 30.40 -14.99
N ASP A 158 -35.95 29.33 -15.54
CA ASP A 158 -36.23 28.09 -14.79
C ASP A 158 -35.16 27.00 -14.98
N THR A 159 -34.28 27.17 -15.97
CA THR A 159 -33.18 26.25 -16.31
C THR A 159 -31.85 27.02 -16.48
N GLY A 160 -30.82 26.36 -17.02
CA GLY A 160 -29.49 26.92 -17.27
C GLY A 160 -28.46 26.50 -16.22
N ALA A 161 -27.18 26.47 -16.62
CA ALA A 161 -26.06 26.09 -15.76
C ALA A 161 -26.10 26.82 -14.40
N TYR A 162 -26.32 28.14 -14.40
CA TYR A 162 -26.30 28.93 -13.16
C TYR A 162 -27.46 28.65 -12.19
N ASN A 163 -28.60 28.17 -12.68
CA ASN A 163 -29.72 27.76 -11.84
C ASN A 163 -29.63 26.28 -11.42
N GLY A 164 -28.64 25.55 -11.95
CA GLY A 164 -28.34 24.17 -11.60
C GLY A 164 -27.85 24.04 -10.15
N VAL A 165 -28.37 23.04 -9.45
CA VAL A 165 -28.02 22.70 -8.06
C VAL A 165 -27.98 21.18 -7.87
N TYR A 166 -27.44 20.73 -6.73
CA TYR A 166 -27.57 19.35 -6.26
C TYR A 166 -28.35 19.26 -4.96
N TYR A 167 -29.19 18.24 -4.86
CA TYR A 167 -29.79 17.79 -3.61
C TYR A 167 -29.26 16.42 -3.22
N PHE A 168 -29.00 16.23 -1.93
CA PHE A 168 -28.72 14.93 -1.34
C PHE A 168 -30.00 14.32 -0.78
N HIS A 169 -30.28 13.07 -1.14
CA HIS A 169 -31.47 12.32 -0.73
C HIS A 169 -31.08 11.12 0.12
N GLY A 170 -31.96 10.76 1.06
CA GLY A 170 -31.98 9.45 1.71
C GLY A 170 -33.39 8.88 1.64
N VAL A 171 -33.57 7.78 0.93
CA VAL A 171 -34.87 7.24 0.52
C VAL A 171 -35.06 5.83 1.03
N ASP A 172 -36.20 5.52 1.64
CA ASP A 172 -36.56 4.13 1.98
C ASP A 172 -36.71 3.32 0.68
N ILE A 173 -35.88 2.27 0.52
CA ILE A 173 -35.84 1.47 -0.71
C ILE A 173 -37.18 0.76 -0.99
N ASN A 174 -37.95 0.43 0.05
CA ASN A 174 -39.20 -0.31 -0.09
C ASN A 174 -40.36 0.55 -0.56
N THR A 175 -40.32 1.87 -0.30
CA THR A 175 -41.42 2.78 -0.66
C THR A 175 -41.01 3.89 -1.61
N LEU A 176 -39.71 4.09 -1.83
CA LEU A 176 -39.13 5.22 -2.55
C LEU A 176 -39.55 6.59 -1.97
N VAL A 177 -39.76 6.69 -0.65
CA VAL A 177 -40.10 7.96 0.02
C VAL A 177 -38.88 8.50 0.77
N ASP A 178 -38.64 9.81 0.72
CA ASP A 178 -37.51 10.40 1.45
C ASP A 178 -37.73 10.25 2.97
N THR A 179 -36.68 9.84 3.67
CA THR A 179 -36.66 9.64 5.13
C THR A 179 -36.38 10.95 5.88
N PHE A 180 -35.85 11.95 5.18
CA PHE A 180 -35.68 13.33 5.62
C PHE A 180 -35.86 14.29 4.44
N THR A 181 -35.99 15.59 4.72
CA THR A 181 -36.08 16.61 3.67
C THR A 181 -34.77 16.64 2.87
N PRO A 182 -34.80 16.47 1.53
CA PRO A 182 -33.58 16.48 0.72
C PRO A 182 -32.73 17.74 0.97
N LEU A 183 -31.43 17.55 1.12
CA LEU A 183 -30.50 18.60 1.55
C LEU A 183 -29.91 19.32 0.35
N LEU A 184 -30.03 20.64 0.31
CA LEU A 184 -29.36 21.46 -0.70
C LEU A 184 -27.86 21.52 -0.39
N VAL A 185 -27.02 21.11 -1.35
CA VAL A 185 -25.55 21.11 -1.22
C VAL A 185 -24.94 22.46 -1.64
N ASP A 186 -25.69 23.20 -2.45
CA ASP A 186 -25.25 24.41 -3.09
C ASP A 186 -24.89 25.54 -2.08
N GLY A 187 -23.76 26.21 -2.33
CA GLY A 187 -23.24 27.30 -1.49
C GLY A 187 -22.38 26.87 -0.30
N VAL A 188 -22.14 25.57 -0.11
CA VAL A 188 -21.25 25.08 0.97
C VAL A 188 -19.81 25.52 0.70
N VAL A 189 -19.23 26.28 1.62
CA VAL A 189 -17.85 26.77 1.58
C VAL A 189 -16.87 25.61 1.78
N ALA A 190 -15.75 25.62 1.05
CA ALA A 190 -14.75 24.59 1.17
C ALA A 190 -13.95 24.70 2.48
N ASP A 191 -13.58 23.54 3.02
CA ASP A 191 -12.89 23.42 4.31
C ASP A 191 -11.43 23.86 4.23
N ASN A 192 -10.77 23.57 3.10
CA ASN A 192 -9.37 23.87 2.84
C ASN A 192 -9.14 25.16 2.04
N ASP A 193 -10.19 25.82 1.54
CA ASP A 193 -10.11 27.16 0.95
C ASP A 193 -11.43 27.94 1.13
N PRO A 194 -11.50 28.94 2.03
CA PRO A 194 -12.73 29.69 2.30
C PRO A 194 -13.18 30.61 1.14
N LEU A 195 -12.37 30.78 0.09
CA LEU A 195 -12.75 31.53 -1.12
C LEU A 195 -13.52 30.67 -2.12
N LYS A 196 -13.47 29.34 -1.97
CA LYS A 196 -14.15 28.38 -2.85
C LYS A 196 -15.43 27.88 -2.18
N TYR A 197 -16.46 27.65 -2.99
CA TYR A 197 -17.75 27.14 -2.53
C TYR A 197 -18.43 26.31 -3.62
N PHE A 198 -19.32 25.42 -3.19
CA PHE A 198 -19.99 24.49 -4.09
C PHE A 198 -21.03 25.19 -4.98
N VAL A 199 -20.90 25.03 -6.31
CA VAL A 199 -21.87 25.54 -7.30
C VAL A 199 -22.35 24.37 -8.14
N GLY A 200 -23.56 23.87 -7.87
CA GLY A 200 -24.01 22.60 -8.47
C GLY A 200 -24.13 22.61 -9.99
N GLY A 201 -24.37 23.79 -10.56
CA GLY A 201 -24.44 24.04 -12.00
C GLY A 201 -23.17 23.67 -12.76
N THR A 202 -22.00 24.02 -12.20
CA THR A 202 -20.69 23.94 -12.87
C THR A 202 -19.98 22.61 -12.66
N VAL A 203 -20.43 21.79 -11.71
CA VAL A 203 -19.84 20.49 -11.38
C VAL A 203 -20.71 19.30 -11.81
N LEU A 204 -20.07 18.14 -11.91
CA LEU A 204 -20.66 16.84 -12.25
C LEU A 204 -20.35 15.81 -11.16
N GLN A 205 -21.41 15.24 -10.57
CA GLN A 205 -21.33 14.12 -9.64
C GLN A 205 -21.41 12.82 -10.43
N ARG A 206 -20.26 12.26 -10.81
CA ARG A 206 -20.13 11.00 -11.56
C ARG A 206 -19.61 9.83 -10.72
N PRO A 207 -18.64 10.02 -9.82
CA PRO A 207 -18.18 8.95 -8.92
C PRO A 207 -19.34 8.28 -8.17
N ALA A 208 -19.22 6.98 -7.93
CA ALA A 208 -20.11 6.28 -7.02
C ALA A 208 -19.92 6.79 -5.57
N LEU A 209 -20.92 6.55 -4.73
CA LEU A 209 -20.87 7.02 -3.34
C LEU A 209 -20.15 6.03 -2.42
N THR A 210 -19.45 6.59 -1.44
CA THR A 210 -18.75 5.85 -0.39
C THR A 210 -19.36 6.21 0.97
N MET A 211 -19.66 5.21 1.80
CA MET A 211 -20.20 5.42 3.14
C MET A 211 -19.21 4.92 4.19
N ILE A 212 -18.90 5.76 5.17
CA ILE A 212 -18.01 5.43 6.29
C ILE A 212 -18.70 5.91 7.58
N GLY A 213 -19.07 4.96 8.44
CA GLY A 213 -19.89 5.26 9.60
C GLY A 213 -21.22 5.91 9.20
N SER A 214 -21.51 7.11 9.71
CA SER A 214 -22.72 7.87 9.37
C SER A 214 -22.54 8.84 8.20
N VAL A 215 -21.37 8.92 7.59
CA VAL A 215 -21.08 9.93 6.56
C VAL A 215 -21.06 9.29 5.19
N VAL A 216 -21.81 9.88 4.26
CA VAL A 216 -21.82 9.53 2.83
C VAL A 216 -21.03 10.57 2.07
N TYR A 217 -20.01 10.13 1.35
CA TYR A 217 -19.10 10.94 0.56
C TYR A 217 -19.40 10.80 -0.94
N GLY A 218 -19.35 11.92 -1.65
CA GLY A 218 -19.42 11.96 -3.11
C GLY A 218 -18.30 12.83 -3.68
N GLY A 219 -17.64 12.32 -4.72
CA GLY A 219 -16.71 13.08 -5.55
C GLY A 219 -17.42 13.85 -6.65
N PHE A 220 -16.87 15.01 -7.03
CA PHE A 220 -17.39 15.90 -8.06
C PHE A 220 -16.24 16.37 -8.96
N GLY A 221 -16.49 16.40 -10.27
CA GLY A 221 -15.58 16.95 -11.29
C GLY A 221 -16.24 18.00 -12.16
N GLY A 222 -15.63 18.32 -13.31
CA GLY A 222 -16.14 19.31 -14.26
C GLY A 222 -17.06 18.74 -15.35
N HIS A 223 -17.60 19.64 -16.18
CA HIS A 223 -18.25 19.30 -17.45
C HIS A 223 -17.31 19.64 -18.60
N CYS A 224 -16.54 18.67 -19.11
CA CYS A 224 -15.58 18.90 -20.21
C CYS A 224 -14.67 20.13 -19.96
N ASP A 225 -14.17 20.26 -18.72
CA ASP A 225 -13.30 21.37 -18.29
C ASP A 225 -13.86 22.80 -18.40
N LEU A 226 -15.17 22.90 -18.60
CA LEU A 226 -15.87 24.16 -18.64
C LEU A 226 -16.07 24.75 -17.25
N PHE A 227 -16.24 26.08 -17.23
CA PHE A 227 -16.66 26.87 -16.06
C PHE A 227 -15.58 27.05 -14.98
N ASN A 228 -15.91 27.93 -14.05
CA ASN A 228 -15.15 28.10 -12.82
C ASN A 228 -15.55 26.97 -11.85
N TYR A 229 -14.81 25.87 -11.95
CA TYR A 229 -14.99 24.69 -11.11
C TYR A 229 -13.66 24.23 -10.54
N THR A 230 -13.71 23.58 -9.40
CA THR A 230 -12.66 22.67 -8.95
C THR A 230 -13.28 21.36 -8.50
N GLY A 231 -12.52 20.27 -8.62
CA GLY A 231 -12.91 18.98 -8.06
C GLY A 231 -13.19 19.09 -6.57
N GLN A 232 -14.21 18.36 -6.11
CA GLN A 232 -14.71 18.47 -4.74
C GLN A 232 -15.07 17.10 -4.16
N VAL A 233 -14.79 16.90 -2.87
CA VAL A 233 -15.34 15.81 -2.07
C VAL A 233 -16.31 16.40 -1.06
N VAL A 234 -17.59 16.07 -1.21
CA VAL A 234 -18.65 16.48 -0.29
C VAL A 234 -19.03 15.30 0.59
N GLY A 235 -19.03 15.49 1.91
CA GLY A 235 -19.51 14.49 2.87
C GLY A 235 -20.76 14.98 3.61
N VAL A 236 -21.76 14.11 3.70
CA VAL A 236 -23.04 14.37 4.38
C VAL A 236 -23.20 13.38 5.53
N ASP A 237 -23.34 13.89 6.76
CA ASP A 237 -23.69 13.04 7.90
C ASP A 237 -25.21 12.79 7.90
N ILE A 238 -25.61 11.53 7.79
CA ILE A 238 -27.01 11.11 7.65
C ILE A 238 -27.79 11.19 8.97
N ASN A 239 -27.10 11.14 10.12
CA ASN A 239 -27.73 11.28 11.44
C ASN A 239 -28.00 12.75 11.75
N LEU A 240 -27.06 13.62 11.40
CA LEU A 240 -27.18 15.07 11.57
C LEU A 240 -27.99 15.72 10.44
N GLN A 241 -28.12 15.03 9.31
CA GLN A 241 -28.78 15.53 8.10
C GLN A 241 -28.17 16.87 7.65
N THR A 242 -26.84 16.92 7.59
CA THR A 242 -26.09 18.12 7.18
C THR A 242 -24.85 17.76 6.39
N VAL A 243 -24.45 18.65 5.49
CA VAL A 243 -23.12 18.61 4.88
C VAL A 243 -22.11 18.89 5.98
N VAL A 244 -21.18 17.95 6.18
CA VAL A 244 -20.12 18.04 7.20
C VAL A 244 -18.77 18.38 6.60
N THR A 245 -18.54 18.16 5.31
CA THR A 245 -17.28 18.54 4.66
C THR A 245 -17.50 18.89 3.18
N ASN A 246 -16.69 19.84 2.70
CA ASN A 246 -16.49 20.13 1.29
C ASN A 246 -14.98 20.37 1.10
N PHE A 247 -14.25 19.38 0.61
CA PHE A 247 -12.81 19.50 0.34
C PHE A 247 -12.61 19.77 -1.15
N VAL A 248 -11.83 20.78 -1.51
CA VAL A 248 -11.52 21.12 -2.92
C VAL A 248 -10.15 20.59 -3.34
N THR A 249 -10.03 20.15 -4.60
CA THR A 249 -8.77 19.68 -5.20
C THR A 249 -7.77 20.81 -5.39
N GLU A 250 -8.23 21.97 -5.87
CA GLU A 250 -7.41 23.14 -6.17
C GLU A 250 -7.71 24.28 -5.19
N ALA A 251 -6.75 24.54 -4.32
CA ALA A 251 -6.84 25.51 -3.23
C ALA A 251 -5.65 26.49 -3.23
N GLY A 252 -5.83 27.61 -2.55
CA GLY A 252 -4.74 28.51 -2.22
C GLY A 252 -4.42 29.55 -3.30
N PRO A 253 -3.30 30.27 -3.13
CA PRO A 253 -3.04 31.51 -3.88
C PRO A 253 -2.56 31.30 -5.32
N LEU A 254 -2.14 30.08 -5.68
CA LEU A 254 -1.68 29.75 -7.04
C LEU A 254 -2.83 29.51 -8.01
N VAL A 255 -4.02 29.22 -7.49
CA VAL A 255 -5.21 28.93 -8.27
C VAL A 255 -5.97 30.23 -8.57
N PRO A 256 -6.57 30.39 -9.77
CA PRO A 256 -7.43 31.54 -10.06
C PRO A 256 -8.53 31.75 -9.01
N GLN A 257 -8.68 32.99 -8.56
CA GLN A 257 -9.66 33.41 -7.54
C GLN A 257 -10.71 34.33 -8.18
N THR A 258 -11.50 33.77 -9.10
CA THR A 258 -12.56 34.50 -9.82
C THR A 258 -13.96 34.16 -9.29
N ASN A 259 -14.89 35.11 -9.41
CA ASN A 259 -16.32 34.91 -9.18
C ASN A 259 -17.11 34.83 -10.50
N VAL A 260 -16.42 34.81 -11.64
CA VAL A 260 -17.03 34.65 -12.96
C VAL A 260 -17.27 33.17 -13.20
N TRP A 261 -18.53 32.75 -13.23
CA TRP A 261 -18.86 31.32 -13.26
C TRP A 261 -18.65 30.65 -14.62
N ASN A 262 -18.67 31.38 -15.72
CA ASN A 262 -18.39 30.86 -17.08
C ASN A 262 -16.95 31.05 -17.55
N GLU A 263 -16.04 31.41 -16.64
CA GLU A 263 -14.62 31.44 -16.95
C GLU A 263 -14.09 30.01 -16.84
N ASN A 264 -13.76 29.40 -17.99
CA ASN A 264 -13.05 28.12 -18.01
C ASN A 264 -11.73 28.27 -17.24
N LEU A 265 -11.30 27.20 -16.57
CA LEU A 265 -10.15 27.20 -15.66
C LEU A 265 -10.28 28.12 -14.43
N GLY A 266 -11.38 28.89 -14.30
CA GLY A 266 -11.53 29.90 -13.24
C GLY A 266 -11.53 29.35 -11.81
N GLY A 267 -11.72 28.03 -11.66
CA GLY A 267 -11.65 27.34 -10.38
C GLY A 267 -10.36 26.57 -10.15
N GLY A 268 -9.50 26.41 -11.17
CA GLY A 268 -8.29 25.58 -11.15
C GLY A 268 -8.45 24.17 -11.71
N GLN A 269 -9.68 23.70 -11.94
CA GLN A 269 -10.02 22.32 -12.32
C GLN A 269 -9.66 21.28 -11.22
N GLY A 270 -8.95 20.21 -11.54
CA GLY A 270 -8.66 19.07 -10.68
C GLY A 270 -9.86 18.14 -10.51
N GLY A 271 -10.61 17.89 -11.58
CA GLY A 271 -11.90 17.20 -11.52
C GLY A 271 -11.80 15.75 -11.02
N ILE A 272 -12.70 15.35 -10.09
CA ILE A 272 -12.77 13.96 -9.59
C ILE A 272 -13.86 13.21 -10.36
N TRP A 273 -13.47 12.48 -11.40
CA TRP A 273 -14.40 11.75 -12.28
C TRP A 273 -14.22 10.24 -12.30
N MET A 274 -12.98 9.73 -12.14
CA MET A 274 -12.64 8.35 -11.74
C MET A 274 -13.35 7.23 -12.49
N SER A 275 -13.73 7.45 -13.75
CA SER A 275 -14.63 6.57 -14.50
C SER A 275 -15.81 6.05 -13.67
N GLY A 276 -16.41 6.92 -12.86
CA GLY A 276 -17.56 6.58 -12.02
C GLY A 276 -17.30 5.54 -10.92
N MET A 277 -16.05 5.21 -10.60
CA MET A 277 -15.69 4.46 -9.39
C MET A 277 -16.00 5.29 -8.15
N ALA A 278 -16.21 4.61 -7.02
CA ALA A 278 -16.32 5.29 -5.74
C ALA A 278 -14.95 5.77 -5.25
N LEU A 279 -14.95 6.66 -4.25
CA LEU A 279 -13.74 6.95 -3.49
C LEU A 279 -13.36 5.69 -2.69
N SER A 280 -12.14 5.21 -2.83
CA SER A 280 -11.71 3.99 -2.13
C SER A 280 -11.42 4.27 -0.66
N THR A 281 -11.67 3.28 0.19
CA THR A 281 -11.43 3.42 1.63
C THR A 281 -10.96 2.12 2.27
N ASP A 282 -10.09 2.26 3.29
CA ASP A 282 -9.75 1.19 4.22
C ASP A 282 -10.46 1.33 5.57
N GLY A 283 -11.47 2.21 5.66
CA GLY A 283 -12.29 2.49 6.83
C GLY A 283 -11.81 3.69 7.67
N GLU A 284 -10.54 4.06 7.57
CA GLU A 284 -9.95 5.20 8.29
C GLU A 284 -9.58 6.34 7.34
N ARG A 285 -9.25 6.00 6.08
CA ARG A 285 -8.78 6.93 5.06
C ARG A 285 -9.65 6.88 3.81
N LEU A 286 -9.64 7.96 3.06
CA LEU A 286 -10.29 8.10 1.75
C LEU A 286 -9.24 8.36 0.67
N PHE A 287 -9.37 7.67 -0.45
CA PHE A 287 -8.46 7.74 -1.58
C PHE A 287 -9.20 8.09 -2.86
N TRP A 288 -8.61 8.98 -3.66
CA TRP A 288 -9.13 9.37 -4.96
C TRP A 288 -8.04 9.87 -5.89
N VAL A 289 -8.38 10.07 -7.16
CA VAL A 289 -7.47 10.55 -8.19
C VAL A 289 -8.16 11.66 -8.99
N SER A 290 -7.48 12.77 -9.22
CA SER A 290 -7.94 13.92 -9.99
C SER A 290 -7.44 13.89 -11.43
N GLY A 291 -8.21 14.57 -12.28
CA GLY A 291 -7.80 14.98 -13.62
C GLY A 291 -7.03 16.29 -13.66
N ASN A 292 -7.05 16.92 -14.83
CA ASN A 292 -6.24 18.09 -15.17
C ASN A 292 -6.38 19.22 -14.16
N GLY A 293 -5.30 19.95 -13.85
CA GLY A 293 -5.32 21.11 -12.96
C GLY A 293 -4.32 22.20 -13.33
N ASP A 294 -4.63 23.46 -12.99
CA ASP A 294 -3.85 24.64 -13.43
C ASP A 294 -3.00 25.26 -12.30
N GLY A 295 -3.16 24.80 -11.05
CA GLY A 295 -2.51 25.45 -9.89
C GLY A 295 -0.99 25.19 -9.77
N HIS A 296 -0.52 24.03 -10.24
CA HIS A 296 0.88 23.60 -10.35
C HIS A 296 1.82 24.08 -9.23
N GLN A 297 1.55 23.74 -7.96
CA GLN A 297 2.43 24.10 -6.83
C GLN A 297 3.82 23.44 -6.95
N ASN A 298 3.88 22.21 -7.44
CA ASN A 298 5.12 21.44 -7.54
C ASN A 298 5.70 21.57 -8.95
N VAL A 299 6.69 22.42 -9.15
CA VAL A 299 7.33 22.60 -10.47
C VAL A 299 8.81 22.32 -10.34
N ASP A 300 9.31 21.36 -11.12
CA ASP A 300 10.73 20.97 -11.25
C ASP A 300 11.48 20.53 -9.97
N ALA A 301 10.91 20.76 -8.78
CA ALA A 301 11.51 20.44 -7.50
C ALA A 301 10.76 19.25 -6.87
N PRO A 302 11.47 18.20 -6.42
CA PRO A 302 10.85 17.12 -5.68
C PRO A 302 10.13 17.61 -4.42
N ALA A 303 9.04 16.95 -4.06
CA ALA A 303 8.24 17.27 -2.89
C ALA A 303 7.73 16.01 -2.20
N SER A 304 7.82 15.97 -0.86
CA SER A 304 7.20 14.91 -0.07
C SER A 304 5.69 14.92 -0.23
N GLY A 305 5.05 13.75 -0.29
CA GLY A 305 3.59 13.64 -0.30
C GLY A 305 2.93 14.18 0.97
N SER A 306 3.67 14.29 2.08
CA SER A 306 3.20 14.90 3.33
C SER A 306 3.37 16.44 3.39
N SER A 307 3.83 17.07 2.30
CA SER A 307 4.15 18.51 2.28
C SER A 307 2.94 19.44 2.42
N GLY A 308 1.71 18.92 2.32
CA GLY A 308 0.48 19.71 2.39
C GLY A 308 0.17 20.47 1.10
N CYS A 309 0.48 19.87 -0.06
CA CYS A 309 0.20 20.44 -1.38
C CYS A 309 -1.26 20.93 -1.49
N GLN A 310 -1.44 22.15 -2.01
CA GLN A 310 -2.76 22.78 -2.13
C GLN A 310 -3.36 22.66 -3.53
N THR A 311 -2.53 22.34 -4.53
CA THR A 311 -2.94 22.20 -5.94
C THR A 311 -2.83 20.73 -6.34
N LEU A 312 -3.90 19.99 -6.12
CA LEU A 312 -3.92 18.53 -6.26
C LEU A 312 -4.47 18.08 -7.63
N GLY A 313 -4.30 18.86 -8.70
CA GLY A 313 -4.50 18.42 -10.08
C GLY A 313 -3.54 17.29 -10.45
N GLU A 314 -4.02 16.36 -11.28
CA GLU A 314 -3.25 15.18 -11.72
C GLU A 314 -2.62 14.42 -10.54
N ALA A 315 -3.38 14.23 -9.45
CA ALA A 315 -2.86 13.67 -8.21
C ALA A 315 -3.70 12.49 -7.72
N CYS A 316 -3.02 11.48 -7.19
CA CYS A 316 -3.59 10.49 -6.29
C CYS A 316 -3.51 11.04 -4.87
N VAL A 317 -4.63 11.07 -4.16
CA VAL A 317 -4.76 11.77 -2.88
C VAL A 317 -5.24 10.82 -1.79
N ASN A 318 -4.62 10.89 -0.62
CA ASN A 318 -5.01 10.21 0.60
C ASN A 318 -5.42 11.24 1.67
N LEU A 319 -6.69 11.18 2.06
CA LEU A 319 -7.28 12.00 3.10
C LEU A 319 -7.56 11.17 4.35
N ASN A 320 -7.11 11.65 5.50
CA ASN A 320 -7.55 11.14 6.79
C ASN A 320 -8.94 11.68 7.13
N ILE A 321 -9.76 10.85 7.77
CA ILE A 321 -11.10 11.23 8.23
C ILE A 321 -11.00 11.67 9.69
N GLY A 322 -11.07 12.98 9.91
CA GLY A 322 -11.07 13.60 11.22
C GLY A 322 -12.43 13.57 11.92
N ASP A 323 -12.48 14.17 13.11
CA ASP A 323 -13.69 14.28 13.93
C ASP A 323 -14.86 14.89 13.14
N GLY A 324 -16.03 14.27 13.26
CA GLY A 324 -17.26 14.73 12.58
C GLY A 324 -17.24 14.54 11.06
N GLY A 325 -16.32 13.74 10.51
CA GLY A 325 -16.25 13.41 9.08
C GLY A 325 -15.51 14.43 8.22
N LYS A 326 -14.81 15.39 8.83
CA LYS A 326 -13.94 16.37 8.15
C LYS A 326 -12.73 15.68 7.51
N LEU A 327 -12.31 16.17 6.35
CA LEU A 327 -11.18 15.59 5.63
C LEU A 327 -9.91 16.41 5.80
N LEU A 328 -8.79 15.72 5.99
CA LEU A 328 -7.47 16.32 6.13
C LEU A 328 -6.49 15.64 5.18
N LEU A 329 -5.82 16.43 4.34
CA LEU A 329 -4.76 15.93 3.46
C LEU A 329 -3.65 15.31 4.31
N THR A 330 -3.35 14.05 4.06
CA THR A 330 -2.30 13.32 4.75
C THR A 330 -1.15 13.01 3.82
N ASP A 331 -1.46 12.64 2.58
CA ASP A 331 -0.46 12.22 1.61
C ASP A 331 -0.99 12.40 0.17
N TYR A 332 -0.09 12.56 -0.80
CA TYR A 332 -0.43 12.59 -2.22
C TYR A 332 0.70 12.03 -3.08
N PHE A 333 0.36 11.68 -4.31
CA PHE A 333 1.28 11.39 -5.40
C PHE A 333 0.87 12.18 -6.63
N GLN A 334 1.80 12.91 -7.22
CA GLN A 334 1.67 13.51 -8.55
C GLN A 334 2.71 12.85 -9.45
N PRO A 335 2.31 12.32 -10.63
CA PRO A 335 3.26 11.85 -11.63
C PRO A 335 4.31 12.94 -11.94
N TYR A 336 5.56 12.55 -12.14
CA TYR A 336 6.66 13.49 -12.37
C TYR A 336 6.43 14.37 -13.60
N ASP A 337 5.66 13.82 -14.54
CA ASP A 337 5.22 14.34 -15.83
C ASP A 337 3.83 15.01 -15.78
N TYR A 338 3.24 15.25 -14.61
CA TYR A 338 1.84 15.71 -14.51
C TYR A 338 1.51 16.96 -15.32
N GLN A 339 2.44 17.91 -15.47
CA GLN A 339 2.26 19.10 -16.32
C GLN A 339 2.16 18.74 -17.82
N ASN A 340 2.85 17.68 -18.25
CA ASN A 340 2.72 17.15 -19.61
C ASN A 340 1.37 16.46 -19.79
N LEU A 341 0.87 15.82 -18.72
CA LEU A 341 -0.45 15.21 -18.74
C LEU A 341 -1.53 16.25 -18.92
N ASP A 342 -1.42 17.37 -18.18
CA ASP A 342 -2.30 18.53 -18.32
C ASP A 342 -2.32 19.01 -19.78
N GLY A 343 -1.14 19.27 -20.36
CA GLY A 343 -1.04 19.80 -21.71
C GLY A 343 -1.38 18.84 -22.85
N GLY A 344 -1.71 17.59 -22.54
CA GLY A 344 -2.10 16.57 -23.51
C GLY A 344 -3.50 16.01 -23.28
N ASP A 345 -4.30 16.61 -22.39
CA ASP A 345 -5.57 16.06 -21.89
C ASP A 345 -5.43 14.58 -21.45
N GLN A 346 -4.34 14.27 -20.73
CA GLN A 346 -4.00 12.91 -20.30
C GLN A 346 -4.35 12.62 -18.84
N ASP A 347 -5.51 13.09 -18.36
CA ASP A 347 -6.10 12.82 -17.04
C ASP A 347 -5.55 11.55 -16.36
N PHE A 348 -4.78 11.73 -15.30
CA PHE A 348 -4.39 10.66 -14.38
C PHE A 348 -5.63 10.09 -13.67
N GLY A 349 -6.63 10.93 -13.43
CA GLY A 349 -7.88 10.59 -12.76
C GLY A 349 -8.83 9.66 -13.54
N SER A 350 -8.45 9.17 -14.72
CA SER A 350 -9.33 8.38 -15.59
C SER A 350 -9.58 6.94 -15.13
N GLY A 351 -8.66 6.35 -14.37
CA GLY A 351 -8.79 4.98 -13.86
C GLY A 351 -9.33 4.88 -12.43
N GLY A 352 -9.57 6.00 -11.74
CA GLY A 352 -9.85 5.95 -10.30
C GLY A 352 -8.76 5.20 -9.53
N ILE A 353 -9.06 4.73 -8.32
CA ILE A 353 -8.07 4.00 -7.49
C ILE A 353 -8.70 2.79 -6.81
N ALA A 354 -7.99 1.67 -6.81
CA ALA A 354 -8.34 0.47 -6.07
C ALA A 354 -7.29 0.18 -4.98
N LEU A 355 -7.73 -0.09 -3.76
CA LEU A 355 -6.86 -0.63 -2.70
C LEU A 355 -6.81 -2.15 -2.83
N LEU A 356 -5.62 -2.74 -2.70
CA LEU A 356 -5.43 -4.18 -2.79
C LEU A 356 -5.53 -4.85 -1.41
N ASP A 357 -6.01 -6.09 -1.37
CA ASP A 357 -6.13 -6.88 -0.13
C ASP A 357 -4.75 -7.04 0.56
N PRO A 358 -4.53 -6.40 1.73
CA PRO A 358 -3.22 -6.38 2.38
C PRO A 358 -2.80 -7.73 2.96
N THR A 359 -3.70 -8.73 2.98
CA THR A 359 -3.35 -10.09 3.40
C THR A 359 -2.58 -10.89 2.33
N VAL A 360 -2.61 -10.41 1.09
CA VAL A 360 -1.93 -11.05 -0.06
C VAL A 360 -0.97 -10.07 -0.72
N PHE A 361 -1.41 -8.84 -0.93
CA PHE A 361 -0.68 -7.81 -1.65
C PHE A 361 0.19 -7.01 -0.68
N TYR A 362 1.30 -7.61 -0.25
CA TYR A 362 2.31 -7.00 0.61
C TYR A 362 3.72 -7.49 0.25
N GLY A 363 4.76 -6.78 0.70
CA GLY A 363 6.16 -7.17 0.54
C GLY A 363 7.10 -6.37 1.44
N THR A 364 8.41 -6.46 1.20
CA THR A 364 9.40 -5.65 1.93
C THR A 364 9.09 -4.16 1.77
N GLY A 365 8.97 -3.42 2.88
CA GLY A 365 8.69 -1.98 2.88
C GLY A 365 7.26 -1.57 2.48
N VAL A 366 6.40 -2.53 2.10
CA VAL A 366 5.06 -2.24 1.56
C VAL A 366 4.01 -3.11 2.25
N ALA A 367 3.23 -2.50 3.14
CA ALA A 367 2.17 -3.19 3.90
C ALA A 367 0.77 -3.08 3.27
N LYS A 368 0.52 -2.03 2.48
CA LYS A 368 -0.75 -1.79 1.78
C LYS A 368 -0.42 -1.23 0.39
N MET A 369 -1.07 -1.75 -0.64
CA MET A 369 -0.88 -1.29 -2.02
C MET A 369 -2.15 -0.67 -2.58
N ALA A 370 -1.99 0.29 -3.48
CA ALA A 370 -3.07 0.85 -4.29
C ALA A 370 -2.69 0.80 -5.77
N VAL A 371 -3.69 0.75 -6.65
CA VAL A 371 -3.51 0.73 -8.10
C VAL A 371 -4.40 1.78 -8.73
N THR A 372 -3.82 2.59 -9.61
CA THR A 372 -4.51 3.59 -10.44
C THR A 372 -3.95 3.56 -11.85
N ALA A 373 -4.71 4.06 -12.82
CA ALA A 373 -4.27 4.16 -14.22
C ALA A 373 -4.82 5.44 -14.86
N GLY A 374 -4.12 5.96 -15.87
CA GLY A 374 -4.44 7.25 -16.51
C GLY A 374 -4.71 7.16 -18.03
N LYS A 375 -5.17 8.27 -18.61
CA LYS A 375 -5.26 8.44 -20.07
C LYS A 375 -3.88 8.41 -20.74
N ASN A 376 -2.82 8.71 -19.99
CA ASN A 376 -1.43 8.54 -20.39
C ASN A 376 -1.02 7.08 -20.68
N GLY A 377 -1.91 6.12 -20.41
CA GLY A 377 -1.66 4.72 -20.64
C GLY A 377 -0.69 4.11 -19.63
N LYS A 378 -0.50 4.72 -18.45
CA LYS A 378 0.30 4.13 -17.37
C LYS A 378 -0.61 3.56 -16.29
N ILE A 379 -0.19 2.47 -15.67
CA ILE A 379 -0.74 1.91 -14.43
C ILE A 379 0.31 2.12 -13.34
N TYR A 380 -0.07 2.75 -12.24
CA TYR A 380 0.80 3.03 -11.11
C TYR A 380 0.44 2.11 -9.95
N ILE A 381 1.44 1.39 -9.44
CA ILE A 381 1.38 0.61 -8.21
C ILE A 381 1.96 1.48 -7.10
N LEU A 382 1.11 1.86 -6.15
CA LEU A 382 1.44 2.81 -5.09
C LEU A 382 1.55 2.08 -3.75
N ASN A 383 2.42 2.56 -2.86
CA ASN A 383 2.34 2.20 -1.44
C ASN A 383 1.26 3.07 -0.79
N ALA A 384 0.14 2.47 -0.37
CA ALA A 384 -1.00 3.23 0.14
C ALA A 384 -0.72 3.94 1.48
N ASN A 385 0.41 3.66 2.14
CA ASN A 385 0.86 4.36 3.35
C ASN A 385 1.92 5.45 3.06
N ASN A 386 2.43 5.50 1.83
CA ASN A 386 3.35 6.51 1.33
C ASN A 386 3.20 6.57 -0.19
N LEU A 387 2.31 7.43 -0.68
CA LEU A 387 1.89 7.47 -2.08
C LEU A 387 3.04 7.84 -3.02
N GLY A 388 4.05 8.57 -2.52
CA GLY A 388 5.30 8.84 -3.25
C GLY A 388 5.58 10.32 -3.52
N GLY A 389 4.65 11.24 -3.24
CA GLY A 389 4.85 12.68 -3.45
C GLY A 389 5.08 13.04 -4.93
N TYR A 390 6.01 13.94 -5.20
CA TYR A 390 6.37 14.37 -6.56
C TYR A 390 7.88 14.28 -6.75
N ARG A 391 8.33 13.68 -7.87
CA ARG A 391 9.74 13.51 -8.27
C ARG A 391 10.66 12.85 -7.22
N ASN A 392 10.10 11.98 -6.39
CA ASN A 392 10.84 11.24 -5.36
C ASN A 392 11.39 9.88 -5.86
N GLY A 393 11.44 9.65 -7.16
CA GLY A 393 12.07 8.48 -7.77
C GLY A 393 13.48 8.78 -8.29
N PRO A 394 14.25 7.75 -8.66
CA PRO A 394 15.57 7.91 -9.29
C PRO A 394 15.51 8.80 -10.54
N GLY A 395 16.50 9.67 -10.74
CA GLY A 395 16.52 10.61 -11.88
C GLY A 395 15.43 11.68 -11.86
N GLY A 396 14.71 11.83 -10.74
CA GLY A 396 13.58 12.75 -10.58
C GLY A 396 12.27 12.21 -11.15
N THR A 397 12.11 10.88 -11.20
CA THR A 397 10.88 10.16 -11.59
C THR A 397 9.91 9.97 -10.41
N ASP A 398 8.92 9.11 -10.58
CA ASP A 398 7.92 8.78 -9.57
C ASP A 398 8.48 7.94 -8.42
N GLY A 399 8.16 8.33 -7.19
CA GLY A 399 8.48 7.57 -5.96
C GLY A 399 7.51 6.42 -5.68
N VAL A 400 7.03 5.73 -6.72
CA VAL A 400 6.01 4.67 -6.64
C VAL A 400 6.65 3.28 -6.64
N ILE A 401 5.89 2.23 -6.31
CA ILE A 401 6.41 0.85 -6.29
C ILE A 401 6.77 0.40 -7.71
N GLN A 402 5.87 0.68 -8.67
CA GLN A 402 6.03 0.30 -10.06
C GLN A 402 5.14 1.15 -10.96
N THR A 403 5.68 1.58 -12.09
CA THR A 403 4.90 2.10 -13.22
C THR A 403 4.88 1.05 -14.33
N ILE A 404 3.70 0.73 -14.84
CA ILE A 404 3.50 -0.22 -15.94
C ILE A 404 2.90 0.54 -17.12
N THR A 405 3.65 0.63 -18.21
CA THR A 405 3.16 1.25 -19.45
C THR A 405 2.25 0.27 -20.19
N THR A 406 1.10 0.78 -20.60
CA THR A 406 0.15 0.15 -21.50
C THR A 406 0.20 0.87 -22.85
N ASN A 407 -0.15 0.17 -23.92
CA ASN A 407 -0.03 0.73 -25.27
C ASN A 407 -1.10 1.80 -25.61
N LYS A 408 -2.09 2.03 -24.72
CA LYS A 408 -3.20 2.96 -24.93
C LYS A 408 -3.74 3.54 -23.62
N ALA A 409 -4.50 4.62 -23.74
CA ALA A 409 -5.22 5.23 -22.63
C ALA A 409 -6.12 4.24 -21.88
N VAL A 410 -6.15 4.37 -20.56
CA VAL A 410 -7.01 3.59 -19.67
C VAL A 410 -8.11 4.50 -19.15
N PHE A 411 -9.35 4.24 -19.55
CA PHE A 411 -10.53 5.01 -19.14
C PHE A 411 -11.42 4.21 -18.17
N GLY A 412 -10.84 3.31 -17.38
CA GLY A 412 -11.53 2.47 -16.41
C GLY A 412 -10.54 1.98 -15.37
N GLY A 413 -10.98 1.68 -14.15
CA GLY A 413 -10.05 1.28 -13.11
C GLY A 413 -9.48 -0.11 -13.22
N SER A 414 -8.73 -0.47 -12.18
CA SER A 414 -8.18 -1.82 -12.05
C SER A 414 -9.10 -2.70 -11.22
N GLY A 415 -9.16 -3.98 -11.58
CA GLY A 415 -9.72 -5.03 -10.74
C GLY A 415 -8.61 -5.87 -10.11
N SER A 416 -8.91 -6.58 -9.02
CA SER A 416 -7.97 -7.48 -8.37
C SER A 416 -8.58 -8.84 -8.05
N TYR A 417 -7.71 -9.83 -7.86
CA TYR A 417 -8.06 -11.15 -7.37
C TYR A 417 -6.98 -11.63 -6.40
N PRO A 418 -7.26 -11.71 -5.08
CA PRO A 418 -6.24 -12.01 -4.08
C PRO A 418 -5.88 -13.50 -3.99
N LEU A 419 -6.71 -14.42 -4.45
CA LEU A 419 -6.37 -15.84 -4.34
C LEU A 419 -5.36 -16.25 -5.42
N GLU A 420 -4.84 -17.47 -5.30
CA GLU A 420 -3.93 -18.09 -6.30
C GLU A 420 -2.64 -17.29 -6.58
N GLY A 421 -2.25 -16.47 -5.59
CA GLY A 421 -1.01 -15.70 -5.59
C GLY A 421 -1.16 -14.22 -5.97
N GLY A 422 -2.38 -13.72 -6.15
CA GLY A 422 -2.63 -12.29 -6.37
C GLY A 422 -2.49 -11.86 -7.83
N TYR A 423 -3.57 -11.32 -8.39
CA TYR A 423 -3.65 -10.80 -9.75
C TYR A 423 -4.31 -9.42 -9.77
N ILE A 424 -3.90 -8.59 -10.73
CA ILE A 424 -4.59 -7.35 -11.10
C ILE A 424 -4.92 -7.35 -12.59
N TYR A 425 -5.98 -6.65 -12.95
CA TYR A 425 -6.54 -6.57 -14.30
C TYR A 425 -6.72 -5.12 -14.69
N SER A 426 -6.31 -4.77 -15.91
CA SER A 426 -6.53 -3.45 -16.49
C SER A 426 -6.83 -3.57 -17.99
N THR A 427 -7.71 -2.70 -18.49
CA THR A 427 -8.23 -2.79 -19.86
C THR A 427 -8.08 -1.46 -20.57
N PRO A 428 -6.98 -1.27 -21.33
CA PRO A 428 -6.82 -0.09 -22.17
C PRO A 428 -7.85 -0.08 -23.30
N VAL A 429 -8.23 1.11 -23.75
CA VAL A 429 -9.21 1.31 -24.83
C VAL A 429 -8.67 0.76 -26.16
N GLY A 430 -9.45 -0.10 -26.82
CA GLY A 430 -9.08 -0.76 -28.08
C GLY A 430 -8.10 -1.94 -27.94
N TYR A 431 -7.78 -2.38 -26.72
CA TYR A 431 -6.78 -3.41 -26.45
C TYR A 431 -7.36 -4.54 -25.58
N PRO A 432 -6.68 -5.69 -25.48
CA PRO A 432 -7.05 -6.75 -24.54
C PRO A 432 -7.08 -6.26 -23.10
N THR A 433 -7.82 -6.97 -22.25
CA THR A 433 -7.62 -6.88 -20.81
C THR A 433 -6.32 -7.59 -20.46
N TYR A 434 -5.36 -6.85 -19.89
CA TYR A 434 -4.08 -7.39 -19.44
C TYR A 434 -4.19 -7.90 -18.01
N VAL A 435 -3.50 -9.01 -17.75
CA VAL A 435 -3.46 -9.67 -16.45
C VAL A 435 -2.05 -9.65 -15.92
N TYR A 436 -1.87 -9.06 -14.74
CA TYR A 436 -0.58 -9.00 -14.05
C TYR A 436 -0.64 -9.80 -12.77
N LYS A 437 0.41 -10.59 -12.51
CA LYS A 437 0.54 -11.39 -11.30
C LYS A 437 1.53 -10.73 -10.35
N LEU A 438 1.22 -10.76 -9.06
CA LEU A 438 2.15 -10.35 -8.01
C LEU A 438 3.35 -11.31 -7.97
N GLY A 439 4.54 -10.73 -8.06
CA GLY A 439 5.82 -11.34 -7.74
C GLY A 439 6.63 -10.40 -6.86
N PHE A 440 7.92 -10.68 -6.74
CA PHE A 440 8.85 -9.88 -5.95
C PHE A 440 10.17 -9.74 -6.70
N ASP A 441 10.83 -8.60 -6.52
CA ASP A 441 12.20 -8.42 -6.98
C ASP A 441 13.22 -9.15 -6.08
N GLY A 442 14.52 -8.92 -6.31
CA GLY A 442 15.59 -9.54 -5.52
C GLY A 442 15.63 -9.13 -4.04
N ASN A 443 14.99 -8.02 -3.68
CA ASN A 443 14.94 -7.43 -2.34
C ASN A 443 13.61 -7.74 -1.61
N GLY A 444 12.67 -8.41 -2.29
CA GLY A 444 11.36 -8.72 -1.74
C GLY A 444 10.33 -7.58 -1.88
N VAL A 445 10.64 -6.55 -2.67
CA VAL A 445 9.68 -5.48 -3.00
C VAL A 445 8.66 -6.03 -4.01
N PRO A 446 7.35 -5.74 -3.86
CA PRO A 446 6.34 -6.19 -4.81
C PRO A 446 6.63 -5.79 -6.25
N LEU A 447 6.45 -6.71 -7.20
CA LEU A 447 6.62 -6.48 -8.63
C LEU A 447 5.52 -7.21 -9.40
N PHE A 448 4.72 -6.48 -10.17
CA PHE A 448 3.69 -7.05 -11.03
C PHE A 448 4.24 -7.33 -12.42
N THR A 449 4.06 -8.57 -12.89
CA THR A 449 4.47 -9.00 -14.23
C THR A 449 3.27 -9.45 -15.03
N GLN A 450 3.19 -9.04 -16.30
CA GLN A 450 2.12 -9.50 -17.18
C GLN A 450 2.24 -11.01 -17.40
N VAL A 451 1.18 -11.75 -17.10
CA VAL A 451 1.11 -13.21 -17.21
C VAL A 451 0.02 -13.69 -18.17
N GLY A 452 -0.85 -12.79 -18.63
CA GLY A 452 -1.83 -13.12 -19.65
C GLY A 452 -2.58 -11.92 -20.21
N ALA A 453 -3.42 -12.20 -21.20
CA ALA A 453 -4.31 -11.25 -21.82
C ALA A 453 -5.57 -11.95 -22.37
N THR A 454 -6.67 -11.20 -22.52
CA THR A 454 -7.82 -11.67 -23.29
C THR A 454 -7.49 -11.77 -24.78
N THR A 455 -8.19 -12.65 -25.50
CA THR A 455 -8.05 -12.74 -26.96
C THR A 455 -8.80 -11.62 -27.68
N GLU A 456 -9.88 -11.16 -27.07
CA GLU A 456 -10.74 -10.09 -27.53
C GLU A 456 -10.21 -8.74 -27.03
N VAL A 457 -10.39 -7.70 -27.86
CA VAL A 457 -10.06 -6.32 -27.49
C VAL A 457 -11.29 -5.57 -26.97
N SER A 458 -11.08 -4.55 -26.15
CA SER A 458 -12.11 -3.61 -25.73
C SER A 458 -12.59 -2.72 -26.87
N ALA A 459 -13.73 -2.05 -26.69
CA ALA A 459 -14.16 -1.00 -27.61
C ALA A 459 -13.03 0.01 -27.85
N GLY A 460 -12.85 0.44 -29.09
CA GLY A 460 -11.86 1.46 -29.48
C GLY A 460 -12.23 2.89 -29.09
N ARG A 461 -13.12 3.06 -28.09
CA ARG A 461 -13.61 4.35 -27.60
C ARG A 461 -13.75 4.36 -26.07
N VAL A 462 -13.82 5.56 -25.51
CA VAL A 462 -14.04 5.80 -24.08
C VAL A 462 -15.31 5.11 -23.59
N GLY A 463 -15.24 4.52 -22.40
CA GLY A 463 -16.41 3.95 -21.72
C GLY A 463 -16.30 2.49 -21.34
N VAL A 464 -15.15 1.84 -21.61
CA VAL A 464 -14.86 0.49 -21.12
C VAL A 464 -15.06 0.45 -19.59
N GLY A 465 -15.76 -0.58 -19.12
CA GLY A 465 -16.08 -0.78 -17.72
C GLY A 465 -14.88 -1.12 -16.85
N ILE A 466 -15.13 -1.33 -15.55
CA ILE A 466 -14.08 -1.65 -14.60
C ILE A 466 -14.04 -3.18 -14.37
N PRO A 467 -12.88 -3.84 -14.51
CA PRO A 467 -12.76 -5.28 -14.29
C PRO A 467 -13.29 -5.68 -12.91
N THR A 468 -14.21 -6.65 -12.90
CA THR A 468 -14.88 -7.14 -11.69
C THR A 468 -14.67 -8.64 -11.59
N VAL A 469 -14.30 -9.17 -10.42
CA VAL A 469 -14.00 -10.59 -10.22
C VAL A 469 -14.95 -11.19 -9.20
N THR A 470 -15.65 -12.26 -9.58
CA THR A 470 -16.44 -13.06 -8.63
C THR A 470 -15.79 -14.41 -8.36
N THR A 471 -16.03 -15.00 -7.20
CA THR A 471 -15.71 -16.41 -6.93
C THR A 471 -16.92 -17.15 -6.37
N TYR A 472 -16.94 -18.47 -6.53
CA TYR A 472 -17.93 -19.30 -5.88
C TYR A 472 -17.54 -19.52 -4.42
N GLN A 473 -18.19 -18.79 -3.50
CA GLN A 473 -17.98 -18.90 -2.06
C GLN A 473 -16.53 -18.65 -1.63
N GLY A 474 -15.83 -17.71 -2.28
CA GLY A 474 -14.42 -17.42 -2.00
C GLY A 474 -13.45 -18.56 -2.36
N LYS A 475 -13.85 -19.52 -3.20
CA LYS A 475 -13.03 -20.71 -3.50
C LYS A 475 -12.03 -20.45 -4.62
N SER A 476 -10.75 -20.77 -4.39
CA SER A 476 -9.71 -20.76 -5.43
C SER A 476 -10.05 -21.68 -6.62
N GLY A 477 -9.65 -21.28 -7.82
CA GLY A 477 -9.95 -21.99 -9.06
C GLY A 477 -11.38 -21.79 -9.57
N THR A 478 -12.16 -20.89 -8.95
CA THR A 478 -13.53 -20.57 -9.35
C THR A 478 -13.73 -19.11 -9.77
N ALA A 479 -12.64 -18.38 -9.98
CA ALA A 479 -12.71 -16.96 -10.29
C ALA A 479 -13.18 -16.69 -11.72
N ILE A 480 -14.15 -15.78 -11.85
CA ILE A 480 -14.65 -15.26 -13.12
C ILE A 480 -14.31 -13.78 -13.18
N LEU A 481 -13.63 -13.36 -14.23
CA LEU A 481 -13.42 -11.96 -14.59
C LEU A 481 -14.57 -11.50 -15.48
N TRP A 482 -15.21 -10.40 -15.10
CA TRP A 482 -16.31 -9.75 -15.82
C TRP A 482 -15.88 -8.38 -16.34
N MET A 483 -16.31 -8.05 -17.55
CA MET A 483 -16.07 -6.76 -18.17
C MET A 483 -17.34 -6.23 -18.85
N CYS A 484 -17.69 -4.98 -18.56
CA CYS A 484 -18.72 -4.26 -19.28
C CYS A 484 -18.08 -3.47 -20.42
N ASP A 485 -18.61 -3.60 -21.64
CA ASP A 485 -18.06 -2.97 -22.83
C ASP A 485 -19.15 -2.15 -23.55
N PRO A 486 -18.85 -0.90 -23.95
CA PRO A 486 -19.83 -0.02 -24.55
C PRO A 486 -20.24 -0.40 -25.98
N ASP A 487 -19.50 -1.32 -26.61
CA ASP A 487 -19.82 -1.83 -27.94
C ASP A 487 -20.15 -3.34 -27.87
N ALA A 488 -19.30 -4.13 -27.20
CA ALA A 488 -19.44 -5.60 -27.15
C ALA A 488 -20.43 -6.11 -26.10
N GLY A 489 -20.92 -5.24 -25.21
CA GLY A 489 -21.81 -5.61 -24.11
C GLY A 489 -21.07 -6.23 -22.91
N LEU A 490 -21.69 -7.20 -22.23
CA LEU A 490 -21.06 -7.92 -21.11
C LEU A 490 -20.21 -9.08 -21.61
N ARG A 491 -18.97 -9.20 -21.10
CA ARG A 491 -18.06 -10.31 -21.39
C ARG A 491 -17.49 -10.92 -20.10
N ALA A 492 -17.11 -12.20 -20.18
CA ALA A 492 -16.51 -12.90 -19.05
C ALA A 492 -15.45 -13.93 -19.47
N TRP A 493 -14.52 -14.18 -18.55
CA TRP A 493 -13.45 -15.16 -18.69
C TRP A 493 -13.18 -15.84 -17.36
N TYR A 494 -12.55 -17.01 -17.39
CA TYR A 494 -11.87 -17.52 -16.20
C TYR A 494 -10.75 -16.55 -15.84
N ALA A 495 -10.71 -16.11 -14.58
CA ALA A 495 -9.86 -14.97 -14.19
C ALA A 495 -8.36 -15.30 -14.12
N VAL A 496 -8.01 -16.59 -14.02
CA VAL A 496 -6.62 -17.05 -14.01
C VAL A 496 -6.21 -17.48 -15.42
N PRO A 497 -5.14 -16.89 -16.00
CA PRO A 497 -4.72 -17.22 -17.36
C PRO A 497 -4.16 -18.64 -17.47
N ASN A 498 -4.28 -19.23 -18.65
CA ASN A 498 -3.67 -20.49 -19.02
C ASN A 498 -2.13 -20.36 -19.05
N PRO A 499 -1.38 -21.49 -18.99
CA PRO A 499 0.09 -21.46 -19.07
C PRO A 499 0.68 -20.84 -20.34
N ASP A 500 -0.11 -20.68 -21.41
CA ASP A 500 0.29 -20.03 -22.66
C ASP A 500 0.01 -18.51 -22.68
N GLY A 501 -0.49 -17.95 -21.56
CA GLY A 501 -0.83 -16.54 -21.42
C GLY A 501 -2.22 -16.16 -21.94
N THR A 502 -3.00 -17.12 -22.45
CA THR A 502 -4.38 -16.85 -22.90
C THR A 502 -5.39 -16.93 -21.76
N MET A 503 -6.45 -16.13 -21.85
CA MET A 503 -7.62 -16.24 -20.96
C MET A 503 -8.68 -17.14 -21.59
N LYS A 504 -9.28 -18.05 -20.82
CA LYS A 504 -10.41 -18.86 -21.32
C LYS A 504 -11.71 -18.04 -21.27
N THR A 505 -12.27 -17.70 -22.42
CA THR A 505 -13.56 -17.02 -22.55
C THR A 505 -14.71 -17.87 -22.02
N ILE A 506 -15.67 -17.22 -21.36
CA ILE A 506 -16.96 -17.78 -20.97
C ILE A 506 -18.02 -17.19 -21.90
N ASN A 507 -18.73 -18.05 -22.62
CA ASN A 507 -19.73 -17.61 -23.59
C ASN A 507 -21.01 -17.18 -22.86
N LEU A 508 -21.21 -15.88 -22.74
CA LEU A 508 -22.40 -15.32 -22.13
C LEU A 508 -23.53 -15.11 -23.15
N PRO A 509 -24.81 -15.12 -22.71
CA PRO A 509 -25.90 -14.57 -23.48
C PRO A 509 -25.59 -13.11 -23.86
N GLN A 510 -25.69 -12.79 -25.15
CA GLN A 510 -25.38 -11.46 -25.64
C GLN A 510 -26.36 -10.42 -25.08
N VAL A 511 -25.80 -9.30 -24.61
CA VAL A 511 -26.51 -8.05 -24.32
C VAL A 511 -26.03 -6.96 -25.28
N ASN A 512 -26.77 -5.86 -25.38
CA ASN A 512 -26.34 -4.70 -26.16
C ASN A 512 -25.11 -4.03 -25.54
N GLY A 513 -24.50 -3.11 -26.29
CA GLY A 513 -23.45 -2.24 -25.80
C GLY A 513 -23.89 -1.52 -24.53
N LEU A 514 -23.07 -1.62 -23.48
CA LEU A 514 -23.43 -1.09 -22.16
C LEU A 514 -23.17 0.42 -22.07
N ASN A 515 -23.76 1.06 -21.05
CA ASN A 515 -23.37 2.44 -20.74
C ASN A 515 -21.87 2.52 -20.39
N LYS A 516 -21.31 3.74 -20.45
CA LYS A 516 -19.89 3.94 -20.11
C LYS A 516 -19.62 3.63 -18.64
N PHE A 517 -18.44 3.06 -18.39
CA PHE A 517 -17.84 2.86 -17.07
C PHE A 517 -18.64 1.99 -16.09
N GLN A 518 -19.33 0.98 -16.62
CA GLN A 518 -20.20 0.12 -15.83
C GLN A 518 -19.46 -1.01 -15.13
N ARG A 519 -20.09 -1.56 -14.08
CA ARG A 519 -19.81 -2.87 -13.50
C ARG A 519 -21.11 -3.69 -13.51
N PRO A 520 -21.04 -5.03 -13.63
CA PRO A 520 -22.19 -5.87 -13.36
C PRO A 520 -22.53 -5.87 -11.86
N ALA A 521 -23.82 -5.83 -11.54
CA ALA A 521 -24.31 -6.03 -10.18
C ALA A 521 -24.78 -7.47 -9.98
N PHE A 522 -24.67 -8.01 -8.77
CA PHE A 522 -24.92 -9.42 -8.50
C PHE A 522 -25.89 -9.62 -7.33
N GLY A 523 -26.67 -10.70 -7.39
CA GLY A 523 -27.59 -11.07 -6.32
C GLY A 523 -28.18 -12.43 -6.52
N ASP A 524 -28.09 -13.31 -5.52
CA ASP A 524 -28.71 -14.64 -5.55
C ASP A 524 -28.45 -15.42 -6.86
N THR A 525 -27.17 -15.55 -7.25
CA THR A 525 -26.72 -16.22 -8.50
C THR A 525 -27.23 -15.58 -9.81
N ARG A 526 -27.76 -14.37 -9.72
CA ARG A 526 -28.16 -13.53 -10.86
C ARG A 526 -27.23 -12.33 -10.99
N LEU A 527 -27.23 -11.77 -12.18
CA LEU A 527 -26.39 -10.68 -12.62
C LEU A 527 -27.26 -9.66 -13.36
N TYR A 528 -26.99 -8.37 -13.15
CA TYR A 528 -27.77 -7.26 -13.68
C TYR A 528 -26.88 -6.22 -14.36
N VAL A 529 -27.26 -5.78 -15.56
CA VAL A 529 -26.57 -4.74 -16.35
C VAL A 529 -27.59 -3.90 -17.13
N THR A 530 -27.21 -2.67 -17.47
CA THR A 530 -28.03 -1.75 -18.27
C THR A 530 -27.32 -1.33 -19.55
N ASP A 531 -28.03 -1.38 -20.67
CA ASP A 531 -27.50 -0.93 -21.97
C ASP A 531 -27.67 0.57 -22.21
N ALA A 532 -27.05 1.04 -23.30
CA ALA A 532 -27.14 2.42 -23.76
C ALA A 532 -28.50 2.76 -24.43
N GLU A 533 -29.47 1.84 -24.44
CA GLU A 533 -30.81 2.04 -24.96
C GLU A 533 -31.88 2.13 -23.85
N GLY A 534 -31.45 2.16 -22.59
CA GLY A 534 -32.35 2.27 -21.43
C GLY A 534 -33.03 0.94 -21.09
N VAL A 535 -32.38 -0.19 -21.34
CA VAL A 535 -32.87 -1.55 -21.01
C VAL A 535 -32.03 -2.14 -19.88
N ILE A 536 -32.70 -2.72 -18.88
CA ILE A 536 -32.05 -3.57 -17.87
C ILE A 536 -32.18 -5.04 -18.22
N TYR A 537 -31.10 -5.80 -18.05
CA TYR A 537 -31.02 -7.24 -18.25
C TYR A 537 -30.78 -7.96 -16.94
N CYS A 538 -31.39 -9.14 -16.79
CA CYS A 538 -31.03 -10.11 -15.76
C CYS A 538 -30.59 -11.42 -16.40
N LEU A 539 -29.35 -11.81 -16.13
CA LEU A 539 -28.78 -13.10 -16.49
C LEU A 539 -28.67 -13.98 -15.25
N GLY A 540 -28.86 -15.29 -15.40
CA GLY A 540 -28.80 -16.24 -14.27
C GLY A 540 -29.14 -17.68 -14.67
N SER A 541 -29.25 -18.55 -13.67
CA SER A 541 -29.61 -19.97 -13.83
C SER A 541 -30.75 -20.38 -12.88
N PRO A 542 -31.60 -21.36 -13.24
CA PRO A 542 -31.62 -22.09 -14.52
C PRO A 542 -32.46 -21.40 -15.60
N VAL A 543 -32.02 -21.51 -16.86
CA VAL A 543 -32.78 -21.13 -18.06
C VAL A 543 -32.87 -22.34 -18.98
N ASN A 544 -34.08 -22.75 -19.36
CA ASN A 544 -34.25 -23.69 -20.47
C ASN A 544 -34.58 -22.92 -21.75
N LEU A 545 -33.74 -23.05 -22.77
CA LEU A 545 -33.93 -22.35 -24.04
C LEU A 545 -34.82 -23.17 -24.99
N PRO A 546 -35.81 -22.56 -25.67
CA PRO A 546 -36.74 -23.28 -26.55
C PRO A 546 -36.12 -23.67 -27.90
N LEU A 547 -34.99 -23.03 -28.25
CA LEU A 547 -34.26 -23.15 -29.49
C LEU A 547 -32.79 -23.48 -29.20
N ASN A 548 -32.13 -24.16 -30.14
CA ASN A 548 -30.68 -24.25 -30.24
C ASN A 548 -30.27 -23.63 -31.58
N CYS A 549 -29.61 -22.47 -31.56
CA CYS A 549 -29.19 -21.77 -32.76
C CYS A 549 -27.68 -21.56 -32.82
N THR A 550 -27.14 -21.32 -34.02
CA THR A 550 -25.79 -20.80 -34.22
C THR A 550 -25.61 -19.52 -33.40
N SER A 551 -24.71 -19.54 -32.41
CA SER A 551 -24.36 -18.41 -31.57
C SER A 551 -22.96 -18.66 -30.96
N PRO A 552 -21.99 -17.73 -31.08
CA PRO A 552 -22.09 -16.49 -31.86
C PRO A 552 -22.16 -16.74 -33.37
N VAL A 553 -22.72 -15.77 -34.10
CA VAL A 553 -22.70 -15.67 -35.56
C VAL A 553 -21.58 -14.71 -35.93
N GLU A 554 -20.50 -15.26 -36.48
CA GLU A 554 -19.28 -14.53 -36.82
C GLU A 554 -19.32 -13.99 -38.25
N PHE A 555 -19.25 -12.67 -38.38
CA PHE A 555 -19.21 -11.97 -39.68
C PHE A 555 -17.77 -11.77 -40.20
N GLY A 556 -16.75 -12.09 -39.40
CA GLY A 556 -15.36 -11.82 -39.74
C GLY A 556 -15.08 -10.32 -39.84
N THR A 557 -14.22 -9.91 -40.77
CA THR A 557 -13.89 -8.50 -41.00
C THR A 557 -14.81 -7.86 -42.04
N VAL A 558 -15.50 -6.78 -41.68
CA VAL A 558 -16.38 -6.03 -42.59
C VAL A 558 -15.91 -4.58 -42.67
N ALA A 559 -15.62 -4.12 -43.89
CA ALA A 559 -15.19 -2.74 -44.11
C ALA A 559 -16.38 -1.77 -44.06
N LEU A 560 -16.14 -0.56 -43.57
CA LEU A 560 -17.08 0.55 -43.71
C LEU A 560 -17.43 0.79 -45.18
N GLY A 561 -18.68 1.15 -45.46
CA GLY A 561 -19.20 1.23 -46.82
C GLY A 561 -19.58 -0.12 -47.44
N SER A 562 -19.34 -1.24 -46.75
CA SER A 562 -19.66 -2.61 -47.23
C SER A 562 -20.74 -3.30 -46.37
N SER A 563 -21.10 -4.53 -46.73
CA SER A 563 -22.02 -5.36 -45.95
C SER A 563 -21.68 -6.84 -46.09
N GLN A 564 -21.91 -7.63 -45.05
CA GLN A 564 -21.71 -9.08 -45.04
C GLN A 564 -23.01 -9.77 -44.57
N THR A 565 -23.32 -10.95 -45.09
CA THR A 565 -24.53 -11.71 -44.69
C THR A 565 -24.15 -13.12 -44.28
N GLU A 566 -24.59 -13.52 -43.10
CA GLU A 566 -24.38 -14.85 -42.54
C GLU A 566 -25.71 -15.55 -42.25
N LEU A 567 -25.68 -16.88 -42.19
CA LEU A 567 -26.87 -17.70 -41.91
C LEU A 567 -26.92 -18.11 -40.44
N VAL A 568 -28.05 -17.83 -39.79
CA VAL A 568 -28.37 -18.38 -38.48
C VAL A 568 -29.10 -19.71 -38.68
N ASN A 569 -28.57 -20.79 -38.13
CA ASN A 569 -29.22 -22.11 -38.16
C ASN A 569 -29.80 -22.42 -36.80
N CYS A 570 -31.08 -22.77 -36.72
CA CYS A 570 -31.80 -23.04 -35.49
C CYS A 570 -32.47 -24.43 -35.53
N THR A 571 -32.55 -25.07 -34.36
CA THR A 571 -33.34 -26.28 -34.10
C THR A 571 -34.29 -26.04 -32.94
N ALA A 572 -35.58 -26.34 -33.10
CA ALA A 572 -36.54 -26.25 -32.00
C ALA A 572 -36.36 -27.42 -31.02
N ILE A 573 -36.10 -27.13 -29.75
CA ILE A 573 -35.93 -28.15 -28.70
C ILE A 573 -37.31 -28.61 -28.20
N ILE A 574 -38.25 -27.68 -28.10
CA ILE A 574 -39.66 -27.92 -27.77
C ILE A 574 -40.58 -27.54 -28.94
N ALA A 575 -41.85 -27.89 -28.84
CA ALA A 575 -42.84 -27.32 -29.74
C ALA A 575 -43.01 -25.82 -29.44
N ILE A 576 -42.89 -24.99 -30.46
CA ILE A 576 -43.06 -23.54 -30.38
C ILE A 576 -44.32 -23.18 -31.16
N ASP A 577 -45.31 -22.58 -30.51
CA ASP A 577 -46.59 -22.23 -31.13
C ASP A 577 -46.40 -21.19 -32.24
N GLN A 578 -45.51 -20.22 -32.00
CA GLN A 578 -45.13 -19.20 -32.97
C GLN A 578 -43.80 -18.54 -32.58
N ILE A 579 -42.96 -18.19 -33.57
CA ILE A 579 -41.91 -17.18 -33.39
C ILE A 579 -42.55 -15.81 -33.65
N SER A 580 -42.81 -15.06 -32.58
CA SER A 580 -43.66 -13.86 -32.63
C SER A 580 -42.91 -12.61 -33.13
N SER A 581 -41.61 -12.51 -32.88
CA SER A 581 -40.80 -11.39 -33.35
C SER A 581 -39.31 -11.74 -33.43
N VAL A 582 -38.59 -10.93 -34.21
CA VAL A 582 -37.13 -10.87 -34.22
C VAL A 582 -36.70 -9.42 -34.20
N SER A 583 -35.69 -9.11 -33.41
CA SER A 583 -35.09 -7.79 -33.32
C SER A 583 -33.59 -7.90 -33.09
N THR A 584 -32.84 -6.94 -33.61
CA THR A 584 -31.42 -6.74 -33.30
C THR A 584 -31.27 -5.58 -32.33
N GLY A 585 -30.22 -5.62 -31.51
CA GLY A 585 -29.86 -4.51 -30.64
C GLY A 585 -29.27 -3.33 -31.39
N ASP A 586 -28.49 -3.62 -32.44
CA ASP A 586 -27.90 -2.63 -33.35
C ASP A 586 -28.61 -2.67 -34.71
N ALA A 587 -29.05 -1.50 -35.17
CA ALA A 587 -29.74 -1.32 -36.45
C ALA A 587 -28.88 -1.62 -37.68
N ASN A 588 -27.55 -1.64 -37.55
CA ASN A 588 -26.63 -2.05 -38.61
C ASN A 588 -26.73 -3.56 -38.89
N PHE A 589 -27.15 -4.35 -37.90
CA PHE A 589 -27.49 -5.75 -38.11
C PHE A 589 -28.96 -5.86 -38.51
N GLN A 590 -29.19 -6.29 -39.74
CA GLN A 590 -30.50 -6.31 -40.38
C GLN A 590 -31.02 -7.74 -40.49
N VAL A 591 -32.25 -7.95 -40.04
CA VAL A 591 -32.96 -9.23 -40.11
C VAL A 591 -34.43 -8.98 -40.42
N SER A 592 -35.04 -9.91 -41.17
CA SER A 592 -36.45 -9.82 -41.55
C SER A 592 -37.26 -10.95 -40.93
N ALA A 593 -38.35 -10.60 -40.23
CA ALA A 593 -39.31 -11.56 -39.68
C ALA A 593 -39.97 -12.43 -40.77
N ALA A 594 -40.00 -11.96 -42.03
CA ALA A 594 -40.54 -12.73 -43.15
C ALA A 594 -39.69 -13.96 -43.49
N ASN A 595 -38.42 -14.00 -43.05
CA ASN A 595 -37.52 -15.13 -43.26
C ASN A 595 -37.66 -16.21 -42.17
N LEU A 596 -38.50 -15.99 -41.15
CA LEU A 596 -38.72 -16.94 -40.06
C LEU A 596 -39.92 -17.86 -40.34
N PRO A 597 -39.94 -19.08 -39.77
CA PRO A 597 -41.11 -19.96 -39.81
C PRO A 597 -42.40 -19.23 -39.39
N GLN A 598 -43.45 -19.39 -40.19
CA GLN A 598 -44.77 -18.82 -39.90
C GLN A 598 -45.67 -19.88 -39.25
N GLY A 599 -46.08 -19.65 -38.00
CA GLY A 599 -46.94 -20.57 -37.23
C GLY A 599 -46.17 -21.60 -36.39
N LEU A 600 -46.79 -22.75 -36.14
CA LEU A 600 -46.27 -23.81 -35.26
C LEU A 600 -44.94 -24.36 -35.80
N VAL A 601 -43.92 -24.41 -34.94
CA VAL A 601 -42.63 -25.06 -35.17
C VAL A 601 -42.53 -26.29 -34.26
N PRO A 602 -42.73 -27.51 -34.78
CA PRO A 602 -42.62 -28.73 -34.00
C PRO A 602 -41.21 -28.95 -33.41
N ALA A 603 -41.13 -29.61 -32.26
CA ALA A 603 -39.86 -30.04 -31.68
C ALA A 603 -39.04 -30.87 -32.69
N GLY A 604 -37.73 -30.62 -32.75
CA GLY A 604 -36.79 -31.21 -33.69
C GLY A 604 -36.74 -30.56 -35.07
N THR A 605 -37.61 -29.59 -35.37
CA THR A 605 -37.58 -28.87 -36.66
C THR A 605 -36.34 -27.99 -36.75
N THR A 606 -35.63 -28.08 -37.87
CA THR A 606 -34.52 -27.18 -38.20
C THR A 606 -34.95 -26.11 -39.19
N PHE A 607 -34.46 -24.89 -39.03
CA PHE A 607 -34.69 -23.77 -39.95
C PHE A 607 -33.49 -22.83 -39.96
N SER A 608 -33.35 -22.04 -41.04
CA SER A 608 -32.27 -21.07 -41.16
C SER A 608 -32.79 -19.75 -41.72
N PHE A 609 -32.18 -18.64 -41.32
CA PHE A 609 -32.52 -17.31 -41.83
C PHE A 609 -31.25 -16.45 -41.96
N PRO A 610 -31.18 -15.56 -42.97
CA PRO A 610 -30.04 -14.68 -43.15
C PRO A 610 -30.11 -13.48 -42.20
N VAL A 611 -28.94 -13.05 -41.73
CA VAL A 611 -28.71 -11.80 -41.02
C VAL A 611 -27.61 -11.04 -41.76
N THR A 612 -27.84 -9.77 -42.05
CA THR A 612 -26.90 -8.92 -42.79
C THR A 612 -26.33 -7.86 -41.87
N TRP A 613 -25.02 -7.80 -41.72
CA TRP A 613 -24.34 -6.64 -41.12
C TRP A 613 -24.06 -5.63 -42.23
N ASN A 614 -24.74 -4.48 -42.17
CA ASN A 614 -24.75 -3.47 -43.23
C ASN A 614 -24.11 -2.17 -42.74
N LEU A 615 -22.88 -1.92 -43.19
CA LEU A 615 -22.10 -0.72 -42.88
C LEU A 615 -22.06 0.28 -44.05
N THR A 616 -22.96 0.15 -45.04
CA THR A 616 -22.92 0.97 -46.27
C THR A 616 -23.20 2.46 -46.04
N THR A 617 -23.90 2.80 -44.96
CA THR A 617 -24.20 4.19 -44.56
C THR A 617 -23.37 4.65 -43.37
N THR A 618 -22.56 3.76 -42.80
CA THR A 618 -21.70 4.07 -41.65
C THR A 618 -20.46 4.79 -42.16
N GLN A 619 -20.16 5.95 -41.59
CA GLN A 619 -19.01 6.78 -41.94
C GLN A 619 -18.03 6.77 -40.75
N ASN A 620 -16.72 6.87 -41.03
CA ASN A 620 -15.74 7.18 -39.99
C ASN A 620 -16.09 8.54 -39.38
N GLY A 621 -16.24 8.58 -38.07
CA GLY A 621 -16.53 9.79 -37.30
C GLY A 621 -15.40 10.10 -36.35
N ASP A 622 -14.15 10.21 -36.85
CA ASP A 622 -12.98 10.33 -36.00
C ASP A 622 -12.90 11.70 -35.33
N THR A 623 -13.54 11.80 -34.17
CA THR A 623 -13.32 12.91 -33.24
C THR A 623 -12.65 12.27 -32.03
N ALA A 624 -11.38 12.65 -31.78
CA ALA A 624 -10.66 12.23 -30.60
C ALA A 624 -11.51 12.53 -29.35
N ASN A 625 -11.55 11.59 -28.42
CA ASN A 625 -12.29 11.71 -27.15
C ASN A 625 -13.82 11.94 -27.26
N ALA A 626 -14.45 11.76 -28.43
CA ALA A 626 -15.92 11.86 -28.51
C ALA A 626 -16.63 10.74 -27.72
N SER A 627 -17.47 11.16 -26.77
CA SER A 627 -18.27 10.27 -25.92
C SER A 627 -19.43 9.56 -26.66
N TYR A 628 -19.64 9.86 -27.94
CA TYR A 628 -20.61 9.22 -28.82
C TYR A 628 -20.11 9.19 -30.28
N GLY A 629 -20.47 8.13 -31.01
CA GLY A 629 -20.50 8.18 -32.48
C GLY A 629 -19.17 8.16 -33.22
N ASN A 630 -18.02 7.96 -32.57
CA ASN A 630 -16.80 7.64 -33.31
C ASN A 630 -16.82 6.15 -33.73
N VAL A 631 -16.82 5.92 -35.03
CA VAL A 631 -16.76 4.59 -35.65
C VAL A 631 -15.28 4.27 -35.88
N SER A 632 -14.64 3.70 -34.86
CA SER A 632 -13.25 3.24 -34.95
C SER A 632 -13.22 1.75 -35.31
N PRO A 633 -12.28 1.30 -36.17
CA PRO A 633 -12.04 -0.11 -36.41
C PRO A 633 -11.96 -0.92 -35.11
N GLY A 634 -12.67 -2.03 -35.04
CA GLY A 634 -12.76 -2.81 -33.80
C GLY A 634 -13.87 -3.85 -33.82
N VAL A 635 -13.96 -4.63 -32.74
CA VAL A 635 -15.00 -5.65 -32.59
C VAL A 635 -16.34 -4.96 -32.29
N LYS A 636 -17.38 -5.35 -33.01
CA LYS A 636 -18.77 -4.96 -32.75
C LYS A 636 -19.57 -6.20 -32.43
N SER A 637 -20.41 -6.14 -31.41
CA SER A 637 -21.29 -7.25 -31.05
C SER A 637 -22.67 -6.75 -30.67
N THR A 638 -23.71 -7.51 -31.00
CA THR A 638 -25.09 -7.19 -30.64
C THR A 638 -25.93 -8.43 -30.47
N ALA A 639 -26.98 -8.33 -29.65
CA ALA A 639 -27.93 -9.42 -29.48
C ALA A 639 -28.99 -9.38 -30.58
N LEU A 640 -29.19 -10.50 -31.27
CA LEU A 640 -30.42 -10.78 -32.01
C LEU A 640 -31.36 -11.57 -31.12
N THR A 641 -32.52 -11.00 -30.78
CA THR A 641 -33.51 -11.65 -29.92
C THR A 641 -34.63 -12.25 -30.76
N LEU A 642 -34.82 -13.57 -30.65
CA LEU A 642 -36.04 -14.25 -31.08
C LEU A 642 -37.02 -14.30 -29.92
N THR A 643 -38.26 -13.87 -30.14
CA THR A 643 -39.35 -14.07 -29.18
C THR A 643 -40.24 -15.20 -29.64
N THR A 644 -40.51 -16.14 -28.75
CA THR A 644 -41.34 -17.32 -29.00
C THR A 644 -42.56 -17.30 -28.10
N LEU A 645 -43.69 -17.72 -28.65
CA LEU A 645 -44.85 -18.16 -27.90
C LEU A 645 -44.76 -19.68 -27.79
N ASN A 646 -44.67 -20.18 -26.57
CA ASN A 646 -44.68 -21.61 -26.29
C ASN A 646 -45.37 -21.86 -24.94
N GLY A 647 -46.16 -22.94 -24.85
CA GLY A 647 -46.91 -23.29 -23.65
C GLY A 647 -46.15 -24.20 -22.66
N VAL A 648 -44.85 -24.43 -22.85
CA VAL A 648 -44.09 -25.40 -22.04
C VAL A 648 -43.48 -24.69 -20.84
N GLY A 649 -44.05 -24.90 -19.66
CA GLY A 649 -43.56 -24.29 -18.42
C GLY A 649 -42.08 -24.59 -18.15
N GLY A 650 -41.33 -23.57 -17.75
CA GLY A 650 -39.89 -23.66 -17.44
C GLY A 650 -38.96 -23.34 -18.61
N TYR A 651 -39.49 -23.12 -19.83
CA TYR A 651 -38.72 -22.63 -20.99
C TYR A 651 -38.87 -21.11 -21.17
N SER A 652 -37.78 -20.46 -21.58
CA SER A 652 -37.77 -19.03 -21.88
C SER A 652 -38.63 -18.71 -23.11
N THR A 653 -39.30 -17.57 -23.09
CA THR A 653 -39.99 -17.01 -24.26
C THR A 653 -39.07 -16.14 -25.12
N THR A 654 -37.88 -15.81 -24.64
CA THR A 654 -36.89 -14.99 -25.35
C THR A 654 -35.57 -15.73 -25.51
N PHE A 655 -35.03 -15.71 -26.72
CA PHE A 655 -33.80 -16.42 -27.08
C PHE A 655 -32.84 -15.44 -27.76
N PRO A 656 -31.79 -14.98 -27.06
CA PRO A 656 -30.75 -14.14 -27.64
C PRO A 656 -29.76 -14.98 -28.45
N ILE A 657 -29.31 -14.42 -29.57
CA ILE A 657 -28.27 -14.94 -30.45
C ILE A 657 -27.19 -13.87 -30.52
N SER A 658 -25.95 -14.23 -30.21
CA SER A 658 -24.82 -13.31 -30.32
C SER A 658 -24.47 -13.12 -31.80
N LEU A 659 -24.42 -11.87 -32.25
CA LEU A 659 -23.87 -11.47 -33.54
C LEU A 659 -22.58 -10.71 -33.26
N THR A 660 -21.50 -11.03 -33.98
CA THR A 660 -20.20 -10.37 -33.76
C THR A 660 -19.34 -10.34 -35.02
N GLY A 661 -18.43 -9.37 -35.09
CA GLY A 661 -17.41 -9.27 -36.14
C GLY A 661 -16.52 -8.04 -35.94
N THR A 662 -15.54 -7.85 -36.81
CA THR A 662 -14.58 -6.75 -36.75
C THR A 662 -14.85 -5.74 -37.85
N GLU A 663 -15.19 -4.51 -37.47
CA GLU A 663 -15.30 -3.37 -38.36
C GLU A 663 -13.91 -2.82 -38.70
N VAL A 664 -13.66 -2.44 -39.97
CA VAL A 664 -12.41 -1.81 -40.42
C VAL A 664 -12.64 -0.64 -41.36
N SER A 665 -11.71 0.32 -41.39
CA SER A 665 -11.74 1.44 -42.32
C SER A 665 -11.37 0.98 -43.74
N GLN A 666 -12.17 1.39 -44.74
CA GLN A 666 -11.83 1.15 -46.15
C GLN A 666 -10.65 2.02 -46.60
N ASP A 667 -10.59 3.26 -46.13
CA ASP A 667 -9.50 4.20 -46.38
C ASP A 667 -8.35 3.96 -45.39
N ALA A 668 -7.18 4.56 -45.67
CA ALA A 668 -6.05 4.58 -44.76
C ALA A 668 -6.47 5.11 -43.38
N PHE A 669 -5.93 4.54 -42.30
CA PHE A 669 -6.27 4.94 -40.94
C PHE A 669 -5.03 4.93 -40.05
N LEU A 670 -4.58 6.10 -39.60
CA LEU A 670 -3.36 6.27 -38.82
C LEU A 670 -3.57 5.91 -37.35
N VAL A 671 -2.72 5.03 -36.80
CA VAL A 671 -2.66 4.74 -35.37
C VAL A 671 -1.21 4.82 -34.89
N LEU A 672 -0.99 5.55 -33.78
CA LEU A 672 0.28 5.57 -33.04
C LEU A 672 0.13 4.77 -31.73
N ALA A 673 1.17 4.01 -31.38
CA ALA A 673 1.25 3.29 -30.10
C ALA A 673 2.71 3.14 -29.62
N PRO A 674 3.00 3.36 -28.32
CA PRO A 674 2.08 3.86 -27.28
C PRO A 674 1.65 5.31 -27.54
N VAL A 675 0.69 5.83 -26.76
CA VAL A 675 0.28 7.25 -26.84
C VAL A 675 1.28 8.20 -26.18
N THR A 676 2.10 7.64 -25.27
CA THR A 676 3.18 8.33 -24.57
C THR A 676 4.39 7.40 -24.49
N VAL A 677 5.58 7.92 -24.79
CA VAL A 677 6.86 7.24 -24.65
C VAL A 677 7.61 7.87 -23.48
N ASP A 678 7.59 7.18 -22.34
CA ASP A 678 8.24 7.60 -21.10
C ASP A 678 9.66 7.03 -21.03
N TYR A 679 10.66 7.89 -21.22
CA TYR A 679 12.09 7.55 -21.16
C TYR A 679 12.64 7.50 -19.73
N SER A 680 11.79 7.63 -18.71
CA SER A 680 12.15 7.67 -17.30
C SER A 680 13.14 8.80 -16.98
N GLY A 681 13.76 8.72 -15.80
CA GLY A 681 14.70 9.72 -15.30
C GLY A 681 16.14 9.30 -15.51
N LEU A 682 16.95 10.24 -15.96
CA LEU A 682 18.38 10.07 -16.11
C LEU A 682 19.12 10.80 -14.97
N VAL A 683 20.01 10.09 -14.30
CA VAL A 683 20.88 10.70 -13.28
C VAL A 683 22.12 11.27 -13.97
N LEU A 684 22.25 12.59 -13.94
CA LEU A 684 23.41 13.31 -14.44
C LEU A 684 24.55 13.20 -13.43
N LEU A 685 25.67 12.66 -13.89
CA LEU A 685 26.92 12.66 -13.14
C LEU A 685 27.70 13.95 -13.44
N ASP A 686 28.56 14.40 -12.53
CA ASP A 686 29.37 15.62 -12.65
C ASP A 686 30.34 15.65 -13.86
N TYR A 687 30.35 14.62 -14.72
CA TYR A 687 31.24 14.48 -15.86
C TYR A 687 30.55 14.91 -17.17
N PRO A 688 30.95 16.05 -17.78
CA PRO A 688 30.30 16.59 -18.97
C PRO A 688 30.55 15.81 -20.28
N GLU A 689 31.38 14.77 -20.28
CA GLU A 689 31.72 14.00 -21.50
C GLU A 689 30.82 12.76 -21.74
N ASP A 690 30.02 12.33 -20.75
CA ASP A 690 29.17 11.13 -20.83
C ASP A 690 27.72 11.44 -20.38
N ILE A 691 27.00 12.27 -21.16
CA ILE A 691 25.57 12.50 -20.90
C ILE A 691 24.83 11.17 -21.14
N PRO A 692 24.15 10.59 -20.13
CA PRO A 692 23.40 9.37 -20.32
C PRO A 692 22.26 9.58 -21.31
N THR A 693 21.89 8.51 -22.02
CA THR A 693 20.76 8.49 -22.94
C THR A 693 19.88 7.28 -22.67
N ASN A 694 18.60 7.37 -23.04
CA ASN A 694 17.69 6.22 -23.03
C ASN A 694 17.01 6.11 -24.39
N SER A 695 16.87 4.89 -24.91
CA SER A 695 16.27 4.63 -26.21
C SER A 695 15.08 3.69 -26.06
N LEU A 696 13.95 4.09 -26.64
CA LEU A 696 12.69 3.35 -26.67
C LEU A 696 12.13 3.39 -28.10
N SER A 697 11.00 2.73 -28.33
CA SER A 697 10.37 2.74 -29.65
C SER A 697 8.87 2.96 -29.57
N PHE A 698 8.33 3.55 -30.64
CA PHE A 698 6.91 3.63 -30.90
C PHE A 698 6.60 3.15 -32.31
N THR A 699 5.32 2.90 -32.59
CA THR A 699 4.87 2.34 -33.85
C THR A 699 3.93 3.29 -34.60
N ILE A 700 4.11 3.34 -35.92
CA ILE A 700 3.20 4.00 -36.86
C ILE A 700 2.47 2.91 -37.63
N THR A 701 1.16 2.79 -37.41
CA THR A 701 0.33 1.70 -37.93
C THR A 701 -0.72 2.23 -38.89
N ASN A 702 -0.96 1.50 -39.99
CA ASN A 702 -2.13 1.69 -40.83
C ASN A 702 -3.18 0.64 -40.49
N ALA A 703 -4.20 1.02 -39.71
CA ALA A 703 -5.32 0.14 -39.35
C ALA A 703 -6.41 0.06 -40.46
N GLY A 704 -6.25 0.83 -41.53
CA GLY A 704 -7.11 0.82 -42.70
C GLY A 704 -6.71 -0.25 -43.74
N LEU A 705 -7.56 -0.44 -44.75
CA LEU A 705 -7.29 -1.37 -45.85
C LEU A 705 -6.50 -0.72 -47.01
N SER A 706 -6.70 0.57 -47.26
CA SER A 706 -5.98 1.29 -48.31
C SER A 706 -4.56 1.68 -47.84
N PRO A 707 -3.57 1.79 -48.74
CA PRO A 707 -2.22 2.22 -48.37
C PRO A 707 -2.23 3.63 -47.75
N LEU A 708 -1.48 3.81 -46.65
CA LEU A 708 -1.32 5.06 -45.93
C LEU A 708 -0.01 5.72 -46.32
N THR A 709 -0.05 6.99 -46.72
CA THR A 709 1.12 7.79 -47.08
C THR A 709 1.42 8.80 -45.98
N ILE A 710 2.64 8.79 -45.46
CA ILE A 710 3.09 9.78 -44.49
C ILE A 710 3.33 11.13 -45.19
N LEU A 711 2.70 12.19 -44.70
CA LEU A 711 2.70 13.53 -45.28
C LEU A 711 3.65 14.51 -44.55
N GLY A 712 3.94 14.29 -43.27
CA GLY A 712 4.81 15.20 -42.51
C GLY A 712 4.97 14.82 -41.04
N TYR A 713 5.88 15.53 -40.38
CA TYR A 713 6.13 15.44 -38.95
C TYR A 713 6.47 16.81 -38.37
N ALA A 714 6.02 17.09 -37.17
CA ALA A 714 6.41 18.27 -36.40
C ALA A 714 6.36 17.96 -34.91
N TYR A 715 6.90 18.86 -34.11
CA TYR A 715 6.80 18.81 -32.67
C TYR A 715 6.47 20.19 -32.09
N THR A 716 5.94 20.19 -30.87
CA THR A 716 5.77 21.39 -30.04
C THR A 716 6.04 21.05 -28.56
N THR A 717 6.28 22.08 -27.76
CA THR A 717 6.27 22.02 -26.29
C THR A 717 5.06 22.74 -25.69
N ASP A 718 4.21 23.33 -26.54
CA ASP A 718 3.00 24.02 -26.10
C ASP A 718 1.90 23.00 -25.74
N ASP A 719 1.00 23.43 -24.87
CA ASP A 719 -0.21 22.69 -24.53
C ASP A 719 -1.07 22.45 -25.79
N LEU A 720 -1.50 21.20 -25.99
CA LEU A 720 -2.32 20.81 -27.13
C LEU A 720 -3.76 21.33 -27.06
N ASP A 721 -4.21 21.81 -25.90
CA ASP A 721 -5.51 22.44 -25.69
C ASP A 721 -5.48 23.98 -25.90
N ASP A 722 -4.32 24.57 -26.21
CA ASP A 722 -4.21 26.00 -26.56
C ASP A 722 -4.81 26.30 -27.95
N ASP A 723 -5.44 27.47 -28.08
CA ASP A 723 -6.04 27.96 -29.31
C ASP A 723 -4.96 28.35 -30.37
N ASP A 724 -3.70 28.57 -29.98
CA ASP A 724 -2.58 28.98 -30.85
C ASP A 724 -1.29 28.21 -30.57
N ILE A 725 -1.13 27.04 -31.20
CA ILE A 725 0.03 26.15 -31.02
C ILE A 725 1.10 26.40 -32.09
N ASP A 726 2.34 26.67 -31.66
CA ASP A 726 3.49 26.87 -32.54
C ASP A 726 4.20 25.53 -32.86
N TRP A 727 3.94 24.99 -34.06
CA TRP A 727 4.57 23.75 -34.52
C TRP A 727 5.93 23.96 -35.18
N THR A 728 6.93 23.20 -34.73
CA THR A 728 8.25 23.12 -35.37
C THR A 728 8.37 21.86 -36.22
N ASN A 729 8.56 22.03 -37.54
CA ASN A 729 8.75 20.89 -38.45
C ASN A 729 10.02 20.10 -38.09
N THR A 730 9.90 18.77 -38.05
CA THR A 730 11.05 17.88 -37.87
C THR A 730 12.07 18.08 -38.98
N THR A 731 13.32 18.34 -38.59
CA THR A 731 14.41 18.55 -39.54
C THR A 731 15.01 17.22 -39.96
N PHE A 732 14.95 16.93 -41.27
CA PHE A 732 15.60 15.77 -41.87
C PHE A 732 17.03 16.13 -42.29
N GLY A 733 17.99 16.04 -41.36
CA GLY A 733 19.38 16.49 -41.59
C GLY A 733 20.41 15.73 -40.76
N GLY A 734 20.99 14.66 -41.31
CA GLY A 734 22.00 13.85 -40.64
C GLY A 734 21.58 12.37 -40.50
N SER A 735 22.22 11.63 -39.58
CA SER A 735 21.87 10.24 -39.24
C SER A 735 20.76 10.12 -38.18
N THR A 736 20.29 11.24 -37.63
CA THR A 736 19.28 11.34 -36.57
C THR A 736 18.37 12.51 -36.86
N GLN A 737 17.06 12.32 -36.71
CA GLN A 737 16.03 13.34 -36.90
C GLN A 737 15.58 13.90 -35.56
N ASP A 738 15.30 15.19 -35.52
CA ASP A 738 14.89 15.91 -34.33
C ASP A 738 13.39 15.77 -34.07
N LEU A 739 13.05 15.23 -32.90
CA LEU A 739 11.67 15.08 -32.42
C LEU A 739 11.32 16.14 -31.37
N GLY A 740 12.20 17.12 -31.14
CA GLY A 740 12.00 18.23 -30.20
C GLY A 740 12.62 17.98 -28.84
N TYR A 741 13.02 19.06 -28.16
CA TYR A 741 13.37 19.11 -26.74
C TYR A 741 14.25 17.96 -26.20
N GLY A 742 15.29 17.54 -26.95
CA GLY A 742 16.21 16.48 -26.54
C GLY A 742 15.83 15.06 -26.97
N PHE A 743 14.73 14.90 -27.72
CA PHE A 743 14.30 13.66 -28.33
C PHE A 743 14.73 13.58 -29.79
N THR A 744 15.26 12.44 -30.21
CA THR A 744 15.69 12.19 -31.59
C THR A 744 15.30 10.80 -32.07
N ALA A 745 15.21 10.55 -33.37
CA ALA A 745 15.06 9.20 -33.93
C ALA A 745 16.01 8.96 -35.10
N SER A 746 16.59 7.76 -35.18
CA SER A 746 17.56 7.42 -36.23
C SER A 746 16.94 6.79 -37.48
N ASP A 747 15.74 6.24 -37.35
CA ASP A 747 15.02 5.44 -38.34
C ASP A 747 13.63 5.98 -38.67
N LEU A 748 13.34 7.25 -38.31
CA LEU A 748 12.07 7.91 -38.63
C LEU A 748 11.81 7.85 -40.16
N PRO A 749 10.67 7.28 -40.61
CA PRO A 749 10.39 7.10 -42.03
C PRO A 749 10.35 8.44 -42.77
N VAL A 750 10.99 8.52 -43.94
CA VAL A 750 10.97 9.74 -44.74
C VAL A 750 9.55 10.09 -45.19
N VAL A 751 9.24 11.39 -45.29
CA VAL A 751 7.97 11.87 -45.84
C VAL A 751 7.74 11.28 -47.23
N GLY A 752 6.53 10.79 -47.48
CA GLY A 752 6.14 10.03 -48.67
C GLY A 752 6.27 8.52 -48.54
N THR A 753 6.73 7.99 -47.39
CA THR A 753 6.70 6.54 -47.10
C THR A 753 5.26 6.04 -47.12
N VAL A 754 5.05 4.87 -47.74
CA VAL A 754 3.74 4.23 -47.86
C VAL A 754 3.69 2.96 -46.99
N ILE A 755 2.74 2.91 -46.06
CA ILE A 755 2.44 1.77 -45.20
C ILE A 755 1.22 1.04 -45.76
N VAL A 756 1.39 -0.21 -46.18
CA VAL A 756 0.26 -1.02 -46.68
C VAL A 756 -0.78 -1.27 -45.59
N GLY A 757 -2.04 -1.50 -45.97
CA GLY A 757 -3.12 -1.74 -45.02
C GLY A 757 -2.84 -2.90 -44.05
N GLY A 758 -3.10 -2.68 -42.76
CA GLY A 758 -2.83 -3.61 -41.67
C GLY A 758 -1.36 -3.76 -41.26
N ALA A 759 -0.44 -3.00 -41.85
CA ALA A 759 0.99 -3.03 -41.49
C ALA A 759 1.37 -1.91 -40.51
N GLN A 760 2.53 -2.08 -39.87
CA GLN A 760 3.12 -1.12 -38.95
C GLN A 760 4.62 -0.94 -39.22
N ILE A 761 5.15 0.22 -38.83
CA ILE A 761 6.58 0.53 -38.79
C ILE A 761 6.94 0.87 -37.33
N SER A 762 8.07 0.35 -36.84
CA SER A 762 8.66 0.75 -35.56
C SER A 762 9.64 1.90 -35.80
N VAL A 763 9.67 2.86 -34.87
CA VAL A 763 10.60 3.98 -34.85
C VAL A 763 11.36 3.94 -33.52
N ASP A 764 12.68 3.81 -33.60
CA ASP A 764 13.59 3.84 -32.46
C ASP A 764 14.01 5.29 -32.17
N SER A 765 13.57 5.78 -31.02
CA SER A 765 13.77 7.14 -30.55
C SER A 765 14.62 7.17 -29.28
N THR A 766 15.35 8.26 -29.07
CA THR A 766 16.35 8.43 -28.00
C THR A 766 16.16 9.77 -27.31
N PHE A 767 16.12 9.73 -25.97
CA PHE A 767 16.13 10.88 -25.10
C PHE A 767 17.57 11.21 -24.66
N THR A 768 17.96 12.48 -24.81
CA THR A 768 19.20 13.06 -24.28
C THR A 768 18.89 14.40 -23.60
N PRO A 769 19.23 14.58 -22.31
CA PRO A 769 18.92 15.81 -21.57
C PRO A 769 19.85 16.95 -21.98
N VAL A 770 19.43 17.70 -23.00
CA VAL A 770 20.23 18.77 -23.63
C VAL A 770 20.33 20.06 -22.81
N ASN A 771 19.46 20.24 -21.81
CA ASN A 771 19.34 21.46 -20.98
C ASN A 771 19.70 21.24 -19.50
N GLY A 772 20.33 20.11 -19.14
CA GLY A 772 20.66 19.77 -17.75
C GLY A 772 19.51 19.10 -17.01
N THR A 773 19.35 19.38 -15.72
CA THR A 773 18.29 18.81 -14.88
C THR A 773 16.95 19.46 -15.16
N GLY A 774 15.86 18.71 -15.07
CA GLY A 774 14.49 19.19 -15.28
C GLY A 774 13.62 18.13 -15.94
N ASN A 775 12.38 18.51 -16.23
CA ASN A 775 11.46 17.72 -17.04
C ASN A 775 11.63 18.05 -18.53
N TYR A 776 11.42 17.04 -19.36
CA TYR A 776 11.49 17.13 -20.80
C TYR A 776 10.22 16.57 -21.40
N ALA A 777 9.62 17.31 -22.33
CA ALA A 777 8.42 16.90 -23.04
C ALA A 777 8.48 17.38 -24.49
N SER A 778 7.93 16.57 -25.39
CA SER A 778 7.69 16.95 -26.77
C SER A 778 6.43 16.28 -27.29
N PHE A 779 5.47 17.08 -27.76
CA PHE A 779 4.29 16.59 -28.45
C PHE A 779 4.65 16.39 -29.92
N PHE A 780 4.90 15.15 -30.33
CA PHE A 780 5.32 14.81 -31.69
C PHE A 780 4.12 14.41 -32.55
N ASN A 781 3.85 15.16 -33.62
CA ASN A 781 2.75 14.90 -34.56
C ASN A 781 3.21 14.15 -35.81
N VAL A 782 2.40 13.19 -36.24
CA VAL A 782 2.51 12.49 -37.52
C VAL A 782 1.29 12.82 -38.38
N TRP A 783 1.51 13.40 -39.57
CA TRP A 783 0.46 13.61 -40.57
C TRP A 783 0.52 12.52 -41.65
N SER A 784 -0.65 12.04 -42.07
CA SER A 784 -0.82 11.12 -43.19
C SER A 784 -2.09 11.42 -43.99
N ASP A 785 -2.26 10.76 -45.14
CA ASP A 785 -3.52 10.75 -45.88
C ASP A 785 -4.64 9.94 -45.18
N GLY A 786 -4.31 9.22 -44.11
CA GLY A 786 -5.24 8.50 -43.22
C GLY A 786 -5.48 9.19 -41.87
N GLY A 787 -5.17 10.48 -41.75
CA GLY A 787 -5.36 11.27 -40.52
C GLY A 787 -4.05 11.80 -39.91
N SER A 788 -4.18 12.49 -38.78
CA SER A 788 -3.08 13.05 -37.98
C SER A 788 -3.20 12.57 -36.54
N GLN A 789 -2.07 12.23 -35.93
CA GLN A 789 -2.02 11.72 -34.56
C GLN A 789 -0.79 12.27 -33.84
N ASN A 790 -0.92 12.53 -32.54
CA ASN A 790 0.16 12.93 -31.64
C ASN A 790 0.66 11.75 -30.80
N ILE A 791 1.94 11.80 -30.43
CA ILE A 791 2.55 10.99 -29.39
C ILE A 791 3.36 11.91 -28.47
N ILE A 792 3.25 11.72 -27.16
CA ILE A 792 4.04 12.47 -26.18
C ILE A 792 5.36 11.73 -25.95
N LEU A 793 6.47 12.45 -26.05
CA LEU A 793 7.80 11.97 -25.68
C LEU A 793 8.20 12.69 -24.41
N GLU A 794 8.54 11.95 -23.36
CA GLU A 794 8.81 12.56 -22.05
C GLU A 794 9.92 11.88 -21.28
N GLY A 795 10.60 12.64 -20.44
CA GLY A 795 11.65 12.13 -19.56
C GLY A 795 12.03 13.17 -18.53
N SER A 796 12.83 12.75 -17.54
CA SER A 796 13.38 13.66 -16.55
C SER A 796 14.89 13.51 -16.43
N ALA A 797 15.53 14.53 -15.90
CA ALA A 797 16.93 14.45 -15.49
C ALA A 797 17.14 15.13 -14.14
N SER A 798 17.97 14.52 -13.30
CA SER A 798 18.33 15.04 -11.98
C SER A 798 19.78 14.73 -11.62
N THR A 799 20.30 15.31 -10.54
CA THR A 799 21.62 14.92 -9.99
C THR A 799 21.48 13.71 -9.06
N ALA A 800 22.61 13.05 -8.78
CA ALA A 800 22.69 11.91 -7.87
C ALA A 800 22.20 12.27 -6.44
N PRO A 801 21.73 11.28 -5.65
CA PRO A 801 21.39 11.50 -4.23
C PRO A 801 22.65 11.85 -3.43
N ILE A 802 22.50 12.67 -2.38
CA ILE A 802 23.62 13.07 -1.52
C ILE A 802 23.21 12.94 -0.05
N ALA A 803 23.90 12.06 0.67
CA ALA A 803 23.62 11.79 2.08
C ALA A 803 24.35 12.76 3.02
N ASN A 804 23.58 13.52 3.78
CA ASN A 804 24.05 14.34 4.89
C ASN A 804 23.73 13.66 6.24
N PHE A 805 24.76 13.09 6.87
CA PHE A 805 24.64 12.33 8.12
C PHE A 805 25.00 13.16 9.34
N SER A 806 24.26 12.99 10.43
CA SER A 806 24.67 13.52 11.74
C SER A 806 24.02 12.78 12.92
N ILE A 807 24.66 12.91 14.09
CA ILE A 807 24.21 12.34 15.37
C ILE A 807 23.78 13.49 16.29
N SER A 808 22.66 13.33 16.98
CA SER A 808 22.19 14.32 17.95
C SER A 808 23.16 14.43 19.13
N ASN A 809 23.39 15.63 19.65
CA ASN A 809 24.26 15.86 20.80
C ASN A 809 23.57 15.73 22.17
N GLY A 810 22.27 15.38 22.20
CA GLY A 810 21.47 15.28 23.45
C GLY A 810 20.97 16.62 24.02
N GLU A 811 21.35 17.75 23.43
CA GLU A 811 20.98 19.12 23.87
C GLU A 811 20.10 19.86 22.84
N GLY A 812 19.55 19.13 21.86
CA GLY A 812 18.77 19.68 20.76
C GLY A 812 19.60 20.14 19.55
N GLY A 813 20.90 19.83 19.51
CA GLY A 813 21.81 20.09 18.38
C GLY A 813 22.33 18.82 17.71
N TRP A 814 23.14 19.00 16.65
CA TRP A 814 23.71 17.92 15.84
C TRP A 814 25.24 18.02 15.79
N LEU A 815 25.92 16.88 15.90
CA LEU A 815 27.37 16.78 15.78
C LEU A 815 27.81 16.91 14.31
N PRO A 816 29.07 17.32 14.04
CA PRO A 816 29.62 17.32 12.68
C PRO A 816 29.55 15.95 12.01
N GLN A 817 29.35 15.90 10.69
CA GLN A 817 29.21 14.64 9.92
C GLN A 817 30.40 13.68 10.11
N SER A 818 31.60 14.20 10.37
CA SER A 818 32.79 13.38 10.65
C SER A 818 32.71 12.59 11.97
N ASN A 819 31.79 12.93 12.87
CA ASN A 819 31.64 12.26 14.15
C ASN A 819 30.79 11.00 14.00
N LEU A 820 31.45 9.85 14.12
CA LEU A 820 30.81 8.54 14.13
C LEU A 820 30.69 7.94 15.54
N LEU A 821 30.69 8.79 16.58
CA LEU A 821 30.52 8.37 17.97
C LEU A 821 29.22 8.95 18.52
N MET A 822 28.29 8.05 18.83
CA MET A 822 27.10 8.31 19.63
C MET A 822 27.42 7.99 21.09
N ASP A 823 27.68 9.03 21.88
CA ASP A 823 28.04 8.89 23.29
C ASP A 823 26.88 9.33 24.18
N PHE A 824 26.33 8.39 24.93
CA PHE A 824 25.31 8.65 25.95
C PHE A 824 25.88 9.21 27.24
N GLY A 825 27.21 9.22 27.40
CA GLY A 825 27.89 9.67 28.60
C GLY A 825 27.53 8.82 29.82
N ASP A 826 27.49 9.49 30.97
CA ASP A 826 27.13 8.87 32.25
C ASP A 826 25.60 8.78 32.39
N VAL A 827 25.09 7.56 32.54
CA VAL A 827 23.66 7.26 32.63
C VAL A 827 23.33 6.67 33.99
N VAL A 828 22.21 7.09 34.55
CA VAL A 828 21.71 6.60 35.84
C VAL A 828 21.06 5.22 35.64
N PRO A 829 21.39 4.20 36.46
CA PRO A 829 20.75 2.88 36.38
C PRO A 829 19.22 2.96 36.42
N GLY A 830 18.55 2.17 35.60
CA GLY A 830 17.09 2.12 35.48
C GLY A 830 16.46 3.22 34.63
N THR A 831 17.27 4.06 33.96
CA THR A 831 16.79 5.07 33.01
C THR A 831 16.98 4.62 31.57
N SER A 832 16.24 5.26 30.65
CA SER A 832 16.28 4.96 29.21
C SER A 832 16.46 6.25 28.38
N PRO A 833 17.62 6.93 28.46
CA PRO A 833 17.89 8.07 27.59
C PRO A 833 17.93 7.65 26.11
N SER A 834 17.67 8.61 25.22
CA SER A 834 17.67 8.41 23.77
C SER A 834 18.51 9.45 23.05
N LEU A 835 19.20 9.04 21.99
CA LEU A 835 19.85 9.90 21.00
C LEU A 835 19.39 9.50 19.61
N GLN A 836 19.50 10.42 18.64
CA GLN A 836 19.06 10.21 17.27
C GLN A 836 20.22 10.25 16.28
N ILE A 837 20.13 9.41 15.25
CA ILE A 837 20.80 9.61 13.98
C ILE A 837 19.81 10.32 13.05
N ARG A 838 20.30 11.25 12.22
CA ARG A 838 19.57 11.67 11.02
C ARG A 838 20.42 11.47 9.79
N ILE A 839 19.78 11.05 8.71
CA ILE A 839 20.32 11.07 7.35
C ILE A 839 19.36 11.95 6.56
N CYS A 840 19.87 13.05 6.02
CA CYS A 840 19.11 13.93 5.14
C CYS A 840 19.62 13.79 3.71
N ASP A 841 18.71 13.75 2.75
CA ASP A 841 19.07 13.84 1.35
C ASP A 841 19.18 15.31 0.95
N VAL A 842 20.34 15.70 0.45
CA VAL A 842 20.63 17.05 -0.08
C VAL A 842 21.04 16.99 -1.56
N GLY A 843 20.80 15.85 -2.21
CA GLY A 843 21.03 15.62 -3.63
C GLY A 843 19.87 16.06 -4.51
N GLY A 844 19.83 15.58 -5.75
CA GLY A 844 18.75 15.89 -6.69
C GLY A 844 17.84 14.71 -7.02
N SER A 845 18.09 13.54 -6.44
CA SER A 845 17.23 12.35 -6.53
C SER A 845 17.23 11.66 -5.18
N VAL A 846 16.23 10.82 -4.96
CA VAL A 846 16.00 10.19 -3.67
C VAL A 846 17.11 9.26 -3.25
N LEU A 847 17.43 9.34 -1.97
CA LEU A 847 18.48 8.59 -1.31
C LEU A 847 17.92 7.32 -0.68
N GLU A 848 18.44 6.16 -1.08
CA GLU A 848 18.09 4.87 -0.49
C GLU A 848 19.07 4.49 0.63
N VAL A 849 18.55 4.03 1.77
CA VAL A 849 19.35 3.34 2.80
C VAL A 849 19.65 1.92 2.32
N THR A 850 20.76 1.74 1.60
CA THR A 850 21.17 0.45 1.02
C THR A 850 21.65 -0.58 2.05
N LYS A 851 21.89 -0.16 3.30
CA LYS A 851 22.29 -1.09 4.37
C LYS A 851 21.95 -0.51 5.73
N SER A 852 21.36 -1.33 6.59
CA SER A 852 21.17 -0.99 7.99
C SER A 852 21.34 -2.20 8.90
N LYS A 853 22.25 -2.08 9.88
CA LYS A 853 22.46 -3.08 10.94
C LYS A 853 22.38 -2.39 12.30
N PRO A 854 21.17 -2.25 12.86
CA PRO A 854 20.95 -1.50 14.09
C PRO A 854 21.54 -2.19 15.32
N PRO A 855 21.76 -1.44 16.42
CA PRO A 855 22.21 -2.01 17.68
C PRO A 855 21.13 -2.92 18.29
N ASN A 856 21.58 -3.85 19.13
CA ASN A 856 20.72 -4.79 19.86
C ASN A 856 21.08 -4.88 21.35
N GLY A 857 20.16 -5.42 22.16
CA GLY A 857 20.34 -5.54 23.60
C GLY A 857 20.02 -4.26 24.35
N VAL A 858 20.96 -3.80 25.20
CA VAL A 858 20.79 -2.58 26.02
C VAL A 858 20.72 -1.30 25.19
N PHE A 859 21.40 -1.27 24.03
CA PHE A 859 21.17 -0.27 23.00
C PHE A 859 20.21 -0.89 21.97
N ARG A 860 19.08 -0.25 21.69
CA ARG A 860 18.12 -0.70 20.68
C ARG A 860 17.43 0.49 20.03
N LEU A 861 16.79 0.23 18.89
CA LEU A 861 15.89 1.21 18.29
C LEU A 861 14.62 1.36 19.12
N ASP A 862 14.06 2.57 19.13
CA ASP A 862 12.70 2.82 19.61
C ASP A 862 11.67 2.21 18.65
N ASP A 863 11.80 2.52 17.35
CA ASP A 863 11.02 1.94 16.26
C ASP A 863 11.92 1.06 15.37
N PRO A 864 11.64 -0.25 15.20
CA PRO A 864 12.44 -1.12 14.35
C PRO A 864 12.35 -0.80 12.84
N THR A 865 11.44 0.09 12.43
CA THR A 865 11.30 0.56 11.03
C THR A 865 12.16 1.78 10.71
N ASP A 866 12.77 2.40 11.72
CA ASP A 866 13.68 3.54 11.54
C ASP A 866 14.97 3.16 10.78
N LEU A 867 15.31 3.93 9.75
CA LEU A 867 16.50 3.75 8.90
C LEU A 867 16.68 2.29 8.47
N HIS A 868 15.60 1.63 8.06
CA HIS A 868 15.65 0.24 7.61
C HIS A 868 16.27 0.14 6.21
N GLU A 869 16.78 -1.06 5.87
CA GLU A 869 17.33 -1.31 4.53
C GLU A 869 16.22 -1.15 3.47
N SER A 870 16.55 -0.46 2.37
CA SER A 870 15.63 0.00 1.32
C SER A 870 14.66 1.12 1.71
N GLN A 871 14.86 1.76 2.87
CA GLN A 871 14.15 3.00 3.17
C GLN A 871 14.58 4.11 2.19
N GLN A 872 13.61 4.70 1.50
CA GLN A 872 13.80 5.86 0.63
C GLN A 872 13.68 7.16 1.46
N ILE A 873 14.62 8.08 1.27
CA ILE A 873 14.66 9.40 1.91
C ILE A 873 14.45 10.45 0.81
N PRO A 874 13.28 11.11 0.77
CA PRO A 874 12.99 12.13 -0.23
C PRO A 874 14.02 13.26 -0.22
N VAL A 875 14.19 13.91 -1.38
CA VAL A 875 15.05 15.09 -1.51
C VAL A 875 14.62 16.17 -0.50
N ASP A 876 15.61 16.81 0.13
CA ASP A 876 15.46 17.82 1.18
C ASP A 876 14.73 17.33 2.46
N GLN A 877 14.50 16.03 2.60
CA GLN A 877 13.97 15.42 3.81
C GLN A 877 15.04 14.67 4.59
N CYS A 878 14.74 14.40 5.86
CA CYS A 878 15.57 13.60 6.72
C CYS A 878 14.79 12.38 7.24
N ALA A 879 15.43 11.22 7.23
CA ALA A 879 15.01 10.09 8.03
C ALA A 879 15.77 10.04 9.35
N TYR A 880 15.11 9.54 10.39
CA TYR A 880 15.63 9.53 11.75
C TYR A 880 15.74 8.10 12.25
N GLY A 881 16.77 7.87 13.07
CA GLY A 881 16.97 6.62 13.79
C GLY A 881 17.14 6.88 15.27
N THR A 882 16.11 6.59 16.06
CA THR A 882 16.15 6.83 17.52
C THR A 882 16.74 5.62 18.24
N VAL A 883 17.91 5.80 18.87
CA VAL A 883 18.56 4.79 19.69
C VAL A 883 18.25 5.05 21.16
N ILE A 884 17.70 4.05 21.83
CA ILE A 884 17.48 4.05 23.28
C ILE A 884 18.58 3.25 23.96
N PHE A 885 19.16 3.81 25.03
CA PHE A 885 20.03 3.09 25.94
C PHE A 885 19.23 2.66 27.19
N ALA A 886 18.63 1.47 27.16
CA ALA A 886 17.80 0.97 28.23
C ALA A 886 18.62 0.22 29.28
N THR A 887 18.89 0.92 30.37
CA THR A 887 19.68 0.39 31.49
C THR A 887 18.77 -0.30 32.51
N ASN A 888 19.24 -1.41 33.09
CA ASN A 888 18.51 -2.06 34.18
C ASN A 888 18.70 -1.28 35.48
N ALA A 889 17.78 -1.45 36.44
CA ALA A 889 18.03 -1.01 37.81
C ALA A 889 19.12 -1.90 38.44
N GLU A 890 20.05 -1.29 39.18
CA GLU A 890 21.21 -1.98 39.76
C GLU A 890 21.34 -1.69 41.25
N THR A 891 21.92 -2.63 41.99
CA THR A 891 22.24 -2.47 43.41
C THR A 891 23.32 -1.39 43.60
N PRO A 892 23.19 -0.44 44.54
CA PRO A 892 24.19 0.63 44.75
C PRO A 892 25.61 0.12 45.03
N ASN A 893 26.63 0.97 44.85
CA ASN A 893 28.07 0.70 45.02
C ASN A 893 28.65 -0.46 44.18
N ASN A 894 28.09 -0.69 42.99
CA ASN A 894 28.72 -1.50 41.94
C ASN A 894 29.83 -0.72 41.20
N PRO A 895 30.77 -1.41 40.53
CA PRO A 895 31.66 -0.76 39.56
C PRO A 895 30.85 -0.20 38.38
N ASP A 896 31.23 0.98 37.88
CA ASP A 896 30.62 1.59 36.70
C ASP A 896 30.71 0.64 35.49
N GLN A 897 29.60 0.47 34.76
CA GLN A 897 29.50 -0.46 33.64
C GLN A 897 29.58 0.30 32.32
N VAL A 898 30.62 0.03 31.52
CA VAL A 898 30.77 0.63 30.19
C VAL A 898 30.15 -0.31 29.16
N TYR A 899 29.19 0.19 28.40
CA TYR A 899 28.56 -0.53 27.29
C TYR A 899 29.00 0.07 25.96
N THR A 900 29.23 -0.81 24.98
CA THR A 900 29.55 -0.43 23.61
C THR A 900 28.73 -1.24 22.62
N ASN A 901 28.30 -0.63 21.53
CA ASN A 901 27.69 -1.30 20.38
C ASN A 901 28.02 -0.50 19.10
N SER A 902 27.45 -0.90 17.96
CA SER A 902 27.58 -0.14 16.72
C SER A 902 26.33 -0.23 15.88
N TRP A 903 26.07 0.81 15.09
CA TRP A 903 25.13 0.78 13.99
C TRP A 903 25.88 0.94 12.68
N THR A 904 25.77 -0.04 11.78
CA THR A 904 26.32 0.08 10.41
C THR A 904 25.24 0.57 9.46
N LEU A 905 25.50 1.67 8.77
CA LEU A 905 24.63 2.31 7.79
C LEU A 905 25.37 2.47 6.46
N ASN A 906 24.65 2.38 5.35
CA ASN A 906 25.13 2.78 4.02
C ASN A 906 23.94 3.31 3.21
N THR A 907 24.24 4.14 2.21
CA THR A 907 23.26 4.65 1.25
C THR A 907 23.71 4.37 -0.18
N ASP A 908 22.93 4.77 -1.18
CA ASP A 908 23.26 4.73 -2.61
C ASP A 908 24.01 5.99 -3.10
N ASP A 909 24.23 6.97 -2.23
CA ASP A 909 25.25 8.02 -2.45
C ASP A 909 26.64 7.38 -2.53
N LEU A 910 27.24 7.44 -3.73
CA LEU A 910 28.54 6.84 -4.07
C LEU A 910 29.70 7.38 -3.22
N THR A 911 29.55 8.56 -2.61
CA THR A 911 30.55 9.20 -1.76
C THR A 911 30.33 8.96 -0.27
N PHE A 912 29.13 8.56 0.13
CA PHE A 912 28.79 8.30 1.53
C PHE A 912 29.62 7.14 2.10
N GLY A 913 29.61 6.00 1.43
CA GLY A 913 30.28 4.79 1.89
C GLY A 913 29.78 4.29 3.25
N VAL A 914 30.35 3.18 3.73
CA VAL A 914 29.86 2.51 4.93
C VAL A 914 30.17 3.32 6.20
N HIS A 915 29.14 3.83 6.85
CA HIS A 915 29.20 4.52 8.13
C HIS A 915 29.00 3.54 9.27
N VAL A 916 30.03 3.35 10.10
CA VAL A 916 29.94 2.52 11.32
C VAL A 916 29.91 3.43 12.53
N VAL A 917 28.71 3.73 13.00
CA VAL A 917 28.48 4.55 14.18
C VAL A 917 28.80 3.73 15.41
N GLN A 918 29.83 4.12 16.15
CA GLN A 918 30.15 3.56 17.46
C GLN A 918 29.17 4.14 18.47
N ILE A 919 28.59 3.28 19.29
CA ILE A 919 27.64 3.66 20.33
C ILE A 919 28.28 3.30 21.67
N GLN A 920 28.35 4.24 22.60
CA GLN A 920 28.85 3.99 23.94
C GLN A 920 28.04 4.71 25.00
N GLY A 921 28.11 4.19 26.23
CA GLY A 921 27.54 4.81 27.41
C GLY A 921 28.05 4.13 28.66
N THR A 922 28.15 4.88 29.75
CA THR A 922 28.61 4.38 31.05
C THR A 922 27.45 4.44 32.03
N VAL A 923 27.04 3.29 32.55
CA VAL A 923 26.10 3.25 33.67
C VAL A 923 26.88 3.50 34.95
N VAL A 924 26.66 4.66 35.57
CA VAL A 924 27.36 5.08 36.78
C VAL A 924 26.56 4.63 38.00
N SER A 925 27.14 3.71 38.78
CA SER A 925 26.44 3.16 39.95
C SER A 925 26.19 4.24 40.99
N ARG A 926 25.00 4.22 41.58
CA ARG A 926 24.66 5.10 42.72
C ARG A 926 25.57 4.79 43.91
N LYS A 927 26.20 5.83 44.48
CA LYS A 927 27.07 5.74 45.66
C LYS A 927 26.27 5.98 46.94
N VAL A 928 26.27 5.03 47.88
CA VAL A 928 25.55 5.08 49.15
C VAL A 928 26.44 4.65 50.31
N GLY A 929 26.07 5.03 51.53
CA GLY A 929 26.81 4.67 52.74
C GLY A 929 28.07 5.51 52.96
N PRO A 930 28.96 5.08 53.88
CA PRO A 930 30.13 5.86 54.25
C PRO A 930 31.16 5.98 53.13
N THR A 931 31.77 7.15 53.02
CA THR A 931 32.80 7.44 52.00
C THR A 931 34.17 7.69 52.63
N ASN A 932 35.23 7.41 51.85
CA ASN A 932 36.60 7.75 52.24
C ASN A 932 36.91 9.23 51.95
N SER A 933 38.13 9.66 52.27
CA SER A 933 38.59 11.05 52.06
C SER A 933 38.57 11.51 50.60
N SER A 934 38.45 10.59 49.64
CA SER A 934 38.34 10.86 48.20
C SER A 934 36.91 10.82 47.69
N GLY A 935 35.91 10.65 48.57
CA GLY A 935 34.50 10.61 48.22
C GLY A 935 34.02 9.29 47.60
N LEU A 936 34.83 8.24 47.61
CA LEU A 936 34.44 6.89 47.15
C LEU A 936 33.78 6.11 48.29
N PRO A 937 32.75 5.28 48.01
CA PRO A 937 32.14 4.44 49.03
C PRO A 937 33.18 3.47 49.61
N ILE A 938 33.18 3.32 50.93
CA ILE A 938 34.06 2.40 51.64
C ILE A 938 33.59 0.95 51.41
N TYR A 939 32.28 0.75 51.32
CA TYR A 939 31.68 -0.56 51.09
C TYR A 939 31.26 -0.75 49.63
N SER A 940 31.83 -1.75 48.97
CA SER A 940 31.50 -2.15 47.60
C SER A 940 30.55 -3.34 47.60
N TYR A 941 29.70 -3.46 46.58
CA TYR A 941 28.79 -4.59 46.45
C TYR A 941 29.57 -5.88 46.15
N LEU A 942 29.29 -6.94 46.91
CA LEU A 942 29.91 -8.26 46.76
C LEU A 942 29.08 -9.19 45.88
N GLY A 943 27.75 -9.06 45.93
CA GLY A 943 26.81 -9.91 45.21
C GLY A 943 25.63 -10.36 46.07
N CYS A 944 24.73 -11.10 45.42
CA CYS A 944 23.61 -11.77 46.08
C CYS A 944 24.05 -13.12 46.70
N PHE A 945 23.68 -13.40 47.95
CA PHE A 945 24.04 -14.64 48.65
C PHE A 945 22.81 -15.29 49.29
N ILE A 946 22.71 -16.62 49.25
CA ILE A 946 21.68 -17.34 50.01
C ILE A 946 22.14 -17.54 51.46
N ASP A 947 21.34 -17.10 52.40
CA ASP A 947 21.60 -17.16 53.83
C ASP A 947 21.10 -18.46 54.47
N ASP A 948 21.48 -19.58 53.85
CA ASP A 948 21.11 -20.94 54.26
C ASP A 948 22.35 -21.80 54.51
N ALA A 949 23.32 -21.27 55.25
CA ALA A 949 24.53 -22.03 55.57
C ALA A 949 24.25 -23.04 56.71
N PRO A 950 24.68 -24.32 56.61
CA PRO A 950 24.48 -25.36 57.64
C PRO A 950 25.08 -25.05 59.02
N ALA A 951 25.87 -23.98 59.13
CA ALA A 951 26.55 -23.52 60.34
C ALA A 951 25.90 -22.28 61.00
N GLY A 952 24.82 -21.72 60.44
CA GLY A 952 24.16 -20.48 60.91
C GLY A 952 24.13 -19.37 59.84
N ARG A 953 23.66 -18.18 60.21
CA ARG A 953 23.65 -16.96 59.36
C ARG A 953 25.04 -16.67 58.78
N LEU A 954 25.12 -16.27 57.50
CA LEU A 954 26.35 -15.87 56.80
C LEU A 954 27.01 -14.65 57.46
N LEU A 955 26.19 -13.67 57.86
CA LEU A 955 26.60 -12.50 58.64
C LEU A 955 25.89 -12.57 59.99
N PRO A 956 26.61 -12.76 61.12
CA PRO A 956 25.98 -13.15 62.39
C PRO A 956 25.38 -12.01 63.21
N THR A 957 25.70 -10.75 62.92
CA THR A 957 25.32 -9.60 63.76
C THR A 957 24.20 -8.80 63.11
N GLN A 958 23.03 -8.71 63.74
CA GLN A 958 21.91 -7.88 63.28
C GLN A 958 21.82 -6.58 64.10
N PRO A 959 22.33 -5.44 63.63
CA PRO A 959 22.17 -4.17 64.34
C PRO A 959 20.71 -3.70 64.42
N TYR A 960 19.89 -3.99 63.39
CA TYR A 960 18.47 -3.62 63.37
C TYR A 960 17.64 -4.40 62.34
N ASP A 961 16.32 -4.31 62.52
CA ASP A 961 15.26 -4.69 61.58
C ASP A 961 14.14 -3.63 61.65
N ASN A 962 13.99 -2.80 60.61
CA ASN A 962 12.94 -1.77 60.55
C ASN A 962 12.71 -1.23 59.12
N SER A 963 11.62 -0.47 58.95
CA SER A 963 11.18 0.09 57.66
C SER A 963 12.04 1.26 57.13
N SER A 964 13.04 1.74 57.87
CA SER A 964 13.97 2.78 57.40
C SER A 964 15.24 2.20 56.76
N ASN A 965 15.32 0.88 56.63
CA ASN A 965 16.49 0.20 56.09
C ASN A 965 16.83 0.64 54.65
N THR A 966 18.10 0.92 54.43
CA THR A 966 18.71 1.11 53.11
C THR A 966 20.09 0.46 53.11
N ASN A 967 20.65 0.16 51.95
CA ASN A 967 22.01 -0.39 51.88
C ASN A 967 23.04 0.56 52.49
N GLY A 968 22.90 1.86 52.25
CA GLY A 968 23.78 2.87 52.83
C GLY A 968 23.69 2.97 54.35
N LEU A 969 22.49 2.83 54.91
CA LEU A 969 22.31 2.80 56.37
C LEU A 969 22.98 1.56 56.97
N CYS A 970 22.79 0.39 56.38
CA CYS A 970 23.39 -0.85 56.86
C CYS A 970 24.93 -0.81 56.80
N GLN A 971 25.51 -0.26 55.73
CA GLN A 971 26.95 -0.03 55.62
C GLN A 971 27.47 0.98 56.65
N THR A 972 26.65 1.97 57.04
CA THR A 972 27.02 2.94 58.09
C THR A 972 27.13 2.26 59.44
N GLU A 973 26.20 1.37 59.78
CA GLU A 973 26.28 0.55 60.99
C GLU A 973 27.46 -0.43 60.94
N ALA A 974 27.76 -1.00 59.76
CA ALA A 974 28.95 -1.83 59.56
C ALA A 974 30.23 -1.07 59.91
N GLN A 975 30.36 0.17 59.43
CA GLN A 975 31.52 1.01 59.73
C GLN A 975 31.59 1.39 61.22
N ALA A 976 30.47 1.80 61.80
CA ALA A 976 30.40 2.17 63.22
C ALA A 976 30.74 0.99 64.13
N GLY A 977 30.34 -0.22 63.74
CA GLY A 977 30.67 -1.48 64.40
C GLY A 977 32.02 -2.08 64.02
N ASN A 978 32.78 -1.45 63.12
CA ASN A 978 34.07 -1.93 62.58
C ASN A 978 34.01 -3.31 61.88
N TYR A 979 32.87 -3.67 61.28
CA TYR A 979 32.68 -4.95 60.57
C TYR A 979 33.13 -4.88 59.11
N ILE A 980 33.73 -5.95 58.56
CA ILE A 980 34.20 -5.96 57.15
C ILE A 980 33.05 -6.10 56.15
N PHE A 981 31.98 -6.80 56.50
CA PHE A 981 30.85 -7.08 55.61
C PHE A 981 29.55 -6.52 56.20
N ALA A 982 28.71 -6.01 55.30
CA ALA A 982 27.35 -5.58 55.57
C ALA A 982 26.41 -6.30 54.60
N GLY A 983 25.20 -6.61 54.99
CA GLY A 983 24.24 -7.26 54.11
C GLY A 983 22.82 -6.93 54.51
N THR A 984 21.96 -6.75 53.53
CA THR A 984 20.55 -6.42 53.74
C THR A 984 19.67 -7.58 53.28
N GLU A 985 18.64 -7.86 54.07
CA GLU A 985 17.73 -8.98 53.84
C GLU A 985 16.28 -8.53 54.08
N TYR A 986 15.32 -9.18 53.41
CA TYR A 986 13.88 -8.99 53.63
C TYR A 986 13.42 -7.52 53.71
N GLN A 987 14.00 -6.64 52.88
CA GLN A 987 13.69 -5.20 52.78
C GLN A 987 14.04 -4.35 54.01
N THR A 988 14.07 -4.94 55.20
CA THR A 988 14.02 -4.25 56.50
C THR A 988 15.19 -4.61 57.42
N GLU A 989 15.88 -5.72 57.15
CA GLU A 989 16.95 -6.23 58.01
C GLU A 989 18.33 -5.77 57.53
N CYS A 990 19.22 -5.53 58.50
CA CYS A 990 20.65 -5.32 58.28
C CYS A 990 21.46 -6.35 59.07
N TRP A 991 22.46 -6.95 58.43
CA TRP A 991 23.31 -8.01 58.94
C TRP A 991 24.79 -7.68 58.69
N LEU A 992 25.64 -7.91 59.68
CA LEU A 992 27.05 -7.52 59.68
C LEU A 992 27.94 -8.69 60.08
N GLY A 993 29.18 -8.70 59.60
CA GLY A 993 30.15 -9.73 59.96
C GLY A 993 31.57 -9.43 59.45
N ASP A 994 32.55 -10.20 59.94
CA ASP A 994 33.96 -10.07 59.52
C ASP A 994 34.44 -11.25 58.68
N THR A 995 33.64 -12.31 58.58
CA THR A 995 33.98 -13.49 57.80
C THR A 995 33.38 -13.35 56.40
N PRO A 996 34.18 -13.49 55.33
CA PRO A 996 33.66 -13.43 53.97
C PRO A 996 32.63 -14.54 53.74
N PRO A 997 31.45 -14.22 53.18
CA PRO A 997 30.51 -15.25 52.76
C PRO A 997 31.17 -16.24 51.78
N PRO A 998 31.04 -17.55 51.99
CA PRO A 998 31.62 -18.53 51.06
C PRO A 998 30.99 -18.43 49.67
N SER A 999 31.82 -18.50 48.63
CA SER A 999 31.36 -18.39 47.23
C SER A 999 30.35 -19.46 46.82
N LEU A 1000 30.30 -20.61 47.52
CA LEU A 1000 29.28 -21.65 47.32
C LEU A 1000 27.85 -21.15 47.55
N TYR A 1001 27.68 -20.12 48.39
CA TYR A 1001 26.37 -19.52 48.68
C TYR A 1001 26.08 -18.29 47.82
N GLN A 1002 26.98 -17.91 46.92
CA GLN A 1002 26.70 -16.84 45.98
C GLN A 1002 25.62 -17.29 44.99
N ALA A 1003 24.58 -16.48 44.86
CA ALA A 1003 23.42 -16.72 44.01
C ALA A 1003 23.42 -15.79 42.80
N ALA A 1004 22.55 -16.06 41.83
CA ALA A 1004 22.30 -15.12 40.74
C ALA A 1004 21.62 -13.85 41.28
N GLU A 1005 21.97 -12.69 40.72
CA GLU A 1005 21.39 -11.39 41.13
C GLU A 1005 19.85 -11.35 41.01
N THR A 1006 19.27 -12.16 40.13
CA THR A 1006 17.81 -12.32 39.98
C THR A 1006 17.11 -12.86 41.23
N TYR A 1007 17.84 -13.36 42.23
CA TYR A 1007 17.28 -13.78 43.52
C TYR A 1007 17.24 -12.65 44.56
N CYS A 1008 18.04 -11.59 44.42
CA CYS A 1008 17.97 -10.39 45.24
C CYS A 1008 17.18 -9.31 44.51
N THR A 1009 15.86 -9.30 44.68
CA THR A 1009 14.94 -8.43 43.92
C THR A 1009 14.04 -7.56 44.80
N PHE A 1010 14.19 -7.64 46.12
CA PHE A 1010 13.35 -6.90 47.04
C PHE A 1010 13.85 -5.46 47.19
N SER A 1011 12.98 -4.48 46.94
CA SER A 1011 13.28 -3.08 47.20
C SER A 1011 13.53 -2.82 48.69
N CYS A 1012 14.52 -1.98 49.04
CA CYS A 1012 14.73 -1.55 50.42
C CYS A 1012 13.52 -0.77 50.95
N ALA A 1013 13.10 -1.03 52.19
CA ALA A 1013 11.93 -0.38 52.78
C ALA A 1013 12.09 1.14 52.93
N GLY A 1014 13.32 1.61 53.17
CA GLY A 1014 13.66 3.03 53.32
C GLY A 1014 14.02 3.75 52.01
N ASP A 1015 14.26 3.02 50.92
CA ASP A 1015 14.54 3.58 49.58
C ASP A 1015 14.22 2.54 48.51
N ALA A 1016 13.04 2.67 47.89
CA ALA A 1016 12.53 1.69 46.93
C ALA A 1016 13.39 1.55 45.66
N THR A 1017 14.32 2.48 45.42
CA THR A 1017 15.25 2.45 44.28
C THR A 1017 16.51 1.61 44.54
N GLN A 1018 16.64 1.01 45.72
CA GLN A 1018 17.74 0.13 46.11
C GLN A 1018 17.24 -1.30 46.35
N VAL A 1019 18.10 -2.30 46.13
CA VAL A 1019 17.80 -3.72 46.39
C VAL A 1019 18.33 -4.14 47.76
N CYS A 1020 17.46 -4.67 48.63
CA CYS A 1020 17.79 -5.17 49.97
C CYS A 1020 17.36 -6.64 50.14
N GLY A 1021 18.09 -7.53 49.48
CA GLY A 1021 17.89 -8.98 49.54
C GLY A 1021 16.76 -9.50 48.66
N GLY A 1022 16.24 -10.68 48.96
CA GLY A 1022 15.15 -11.29 48.20
C GLY A 1022 14.48 -12.50 48.83
N PHE A 1023 13.46 -13.03 48.15
CA PHE A 1023 12.60 -14.08 48.68
C PHE A 1023 13.34 -15.40 48.92
N GLY A 1024 13.22 -15.97 50.13
CA GLY A 1024 13.84 -17.25 50.48
C GLY A 1024 15.15 -17.14 51.24
N GLY A 1025 15.47 -15.95 51.75
CA GLY A 1025 16.62 -15.70 52.61
C GLY A 1025 17.85 -15.28 51.82
N TYR A 1026 17.68 -14.46 50.78
CA TYR A 1026 18.81 -13.95 49.99
C TYR A 1026 19.25 -12.59 50.52
N LEU A 1027 20.55 -12.45 50.82
CA LEU A 1027 21.22 -11.23 51.26
C LEU A 1027 21.88 -10.50 50.09
N SER A 1028 21.67 -9.20 50.01
CA SER A 1028 22.50 -8.30 49.21
C SER A 1028 23.73 -7.90 50.02
N VAL A 1029 24.90 -8.47 49.71
CA VAL A 1029 26.10 -8.31 50.53
C VAL A 1029 27.04 -7.24 49.99
N TYR A 1030 27.65 -6.50 50.90
CA TYR A 1030 28.65 -5.47 50.71
C TYR A 1030 29.90 -5.75 51.55
N TYR A 1031 31.05 -5.29 51.09
CA TYR A 1031 32.33 -5.47 51.77
C TYR A 1031 33.14 -4.18 51.81
N ASP A 1032 33.91 -3.98 52.87
CA ASP A 1032 34.87 -2.88 52.96
C ASP A 1032 36.04 -3.13 51.99
N ALA A 1033 36.08 -2.34 50.92
CA ALA A 1033 37.07 -2.50 49.85
C ALA A 1033 38.50 -2.18 50.28
N THR A 1034 38.71 -1.59 51.46
CA THR A 1034 40.04 -1.36 52.04
C THR A 1034 40.55 -2.54 52.87
N ARG A 1035 39.64 -3.43 53.30
CA ARG A 1035 39.94 -4.56 54.19
C ARG A 1035 39.71 -5.92 53.53
N TYR A 1036 39.00 -5.98 52.41
CA TYR A 1036 38.74 -7.21 51.67
C TYR A 1036 38.86 -7.01 50.15
N THR A 1037 39.40 -8.02 49.46
CA THR A 1037 39.52 -8.05 48.00
C THR A 1037 38.92 -9.37 47.48
N PRO A 1038 37.79 -9.33 46.75
CA PRO A 1038 37.15 -10.52 46.21
C PRO A 1038 38.06 -11.31 45.26
N GLY A 1039 37.99 -12.65 45.28
CA GLY A 1039 38.71 -13.53 44.36
C GLY A 1039 40.17 -13.85 44.72
N ASN A 1040 40.78 -13.13 45.66
CA ASN A 1040 42.08 -13.47 46.21
C ASN A 1040 41.86 -14.31 47.48
N ASN A 1041 42.33 -15.56 47.52
CA ASN A 1041 42.19 -16.48 48.67
C ASN A 1041 43.00 -16.03 49.92
N THR A 1042 43.27 -14.74 50.07
CA THR A 1042 43.88 -14.15 51.25
C THR A 1042 42.81 -13.91 52.31
N GLN A 1043 42.65 -14.92 53.17
CA GLN A 1043 42.07 -14.78 54.51
C GLN A 1043 42.86 -13.69 55.29
N PRO A 1044 42.24 -12.92 56.21
CA PRO A 1044 42.94 -11.95 57.03
C PRO A 1044 44.05 -12.61 57.86
N THR A 1045 45.23 -12.00 57.85
CA THR A 1045 46.46 -12.28 58.61
C THR A 1045 46.40 -13.43 59.63
N GLY A 1046 47.01 -14.58 59.28
CA GLY A 1046 47.22 -15.67 60.23
C GLY A 1046 47.71 -17.04 59.71
N ALA A 1047 47.86 -17.25 58.39
CA ALA A 1047 48.37 -18.52 57.85
C ALA A 1047 49.91 -18.54 57.70
N PRO A 1048 50.59 -19.69 57.86
CA PRO A 1048 52.04 -19.79 57.76
C PRO A 1048 52.54 -19.44 56.35
N ILE A 1049 53.53 -18.56 56.26
CA ILE A 1049 54.22 -18.23 55.00
C ILE A 1049 55.44 -19.13 54.79
N THR A 1050 55.67 -19.57 53.55
CA THR A 1050 56.93 -20.24 53.19
C THR A 1050 58.01 -19.18 53.01
N VAL A 1051 59.01 -19.20 53.89
CA VAL A 1051 60.20 -18.34 53.76
C VAL A 1051 61.07 -18.91 52.64
N ASN A 1052 61.08 -18.28 51.46
CA ASN A 1052 61.81 -18.82 50.30
C ASN A 1052 63.34 -18.65 50.40
N GLN A 1053 63.81 -17.71 51.23
CA GLN A 1053 65.23 -17.47 51.49
C GLN A 1053 65.41 -16.84 52.87
N THR A 1054 66.41 -17.28 53.64
CA THR A 1054 66.85 -16.62 54.88
C THR A 1054 68.38 -16.66 54.98
N GLY A 1055 69.00 -15.51 55.29
CA GLY A 1055 70.45 -15.38 55.29
C GLY A 1055 71.08 -15.88 53.98
N ASN A 1056 72.11 -16.72 54.11
CA ASN A 1056 72.80 -17.37 52.97
C ASN A 1056 72.15 -18.69 52.52
N TYR A 1057 70.91 -19.00 52.92
CA TYR A 1057 70.26 -20.26 52.57
C TYR A 1057 68.98 -20.07 51.75
N ASN A 1058 68.79 -20.94 50.76
CA ASN A 1058 67.56 -21.00 49.96
C ASN A 1058 66.67 -22.14 50.45
N TYR A 1059 65.36 -21.93 50.42
CA TYR A 1059 64.39 -22.99 50.66
C TYR A 1059 64.44 -24.02 49.53
N ILE A 1060 64.54 -25.30 49.89
CA ILE A 1060 64.62 -26.39 48.91
C ILE A 1060 63.43 -27.36 48.97
N GLY A 1061 62.59 -27.28 50.00
CA GLY A 1061 61.38 -28.10 50.11
C GLY A 1061 61.09 -28.65 51.50
N CYS A 1062 60.00 -29.41 51.60
CA CYS A 1062 59.63 -30.18 52.78
C CYS A 1062 60.11 -31.62 52.64
N TYR A 1063 60.85 -32.11 53.63
CA TYR A 1063 61.43 -33.46 53.64
C TYR A 1063 61.00 -34.23 54.89
N SER A 1064 60.76 -35.52 54.74
CA SER A 1064 60.44 -36.41 55.87
C SER A 1064 61.71 -36.93 56.53
N GLU A 1065 61.62 -37.21 57.83
CA GLU A 1065 62.69 -37.91 58.55
C GLU A 1065 62.92 -39.34 58.00
N ALA A 1066 64.15 -39.84 58.12
CA ALA A 1066 64.48 -41.21 57.70
C ALA A 1066 63.82 -42.25 58.64
N THR A 1067 63.61 -43.47 58.16
CA THR A 1067 63.02 -44.57 58.96
C THR A 1067 63.91 -45.05 60.09
N VAL A 1068 65.21 -44.74 60.07
CA VAL A 1068 66.17 -44.98 61.16
C VAL A 1068 67.15 -43.79 61.23
N GLY A 1069 67.18 -43.07 62.35
CA GLY A 1069 68.03 -41.88 62.55
C GLY A 1069 67.38 -40.55 62.12
N ARG A 1070 68.08 -39.42 62.34
CA ARG A 1070 67.63 -38.10 61.86
C ARG A 1070 68.18 -37.82 60.46
N ALA A 1071 67.37 -37.18 59.62
CA ALA A 1071 67.70 -36.73 58.27
C ALA A 1071 68.83 -35.69 58.28
N LEU A 1072 68.88 -34.85 59.31
CA LEU A 1072 70.02 -34.02 59.65
C LEU A 1072 70.64 -34.52 60.94
N SER A 1073 71.89 -34.98 60.87
CA SER A 1073 72.66 -35.51 62.00
C SER A 1073 73.56 -34.47 62.68
N GLY A 1074 73.49 -33.21 62.23
CA GLY A 1074 74.32 -32.10 62.71
C GLY A 1074 73.83 -31.47 64.01
N LEU A 1075 74.07 -30.17 64.15
CA LEU A 1075 73.72 -29.40 65.35
C LEU A 1075 72.20 -29.35 65.57
N ALA A 1076 71.76 -29.61 66.81
CA ALA A 1076 70.38 -29.39 67.25
C ALA A 1076 70.36 -28.24 68.28
N PRO A 1077 70.16 -26.98 67.85
CA PRO A 1077 70.24 -25.83 68.73
C PRO A 1077 69.04 -25.77 69.70
N ALA A 1078 69.27 -25.24 70.90
CA ALA A 1078 68.20 -24.97 71.86
C ALA A 1078 67.38 -23.76 71.40
N ILE A 1079 66.06 -23.84 71.52
CA ILE A 1079 65.14 -22.76 71.09
C ILE A 1079 65.31 -21.55 72.03
N PRO A 1080 65.63 -20.34 71.53
CA PRO A 1080 65.76 -19.15 72.36
C PRO A 1080 64.46 -18.78 73.06
N ALA A 1081 64.52 -18.51 74.37
CA ALA A 1081 63.35 -18.13 75.16
C ALA A 1081 62.80 -16.77 74.72
N GLY A 1082 61.51 -16.72 74.39
CA GLY A 1082 60.76 -15.48 74.08
C GLY A 1082 60.56 -15.16 72.59
N ILE A 1083 61.27 -15.83 71.67
CA ILE A 1083 61.15 -15.59 70.21
C ILE A 1083 60.53 -16.80 69.48
N GLY A 1084 60.60 -18.00 70.05
CA GLY A 1084 60.03 -19.23 69.46
C GLY A 1084 60.95 -19.87 68.40
N ASN A 1085 60.52 -21.02 67.85
CA ASN A 1085 61.28 -21.76 66.83
C ASN A 1085 60.98 -21.21 65.42
N THR A 1086 61.66 -20.13 65.04
CA THR A 1086 61.49 -19.50 63.71
C THR A 1086 62.60 -19.93 62.74
N VAL A 1087 62.34 -19.78 61.43
CA VAL A 1087 63.30 -20.09 60.36
C VAL A 1087 64.58 -19.27 60.53
N GLU A 1088 64.47 -17.99 60.86
CA GLU A 1088 65.58 -17.05 61.04
C GLU A 1088 66.40 -17.37 62.30
N SER A 1089 65.73 -17.75 63.40
CA SER A 1089 66.42 -18.14 64.65
C SER A 1089 67.24 -19.43 64.49
N CYS A 1090 66.73 -20.36 63.68
CA CYS A 1090 67.42 -21.61 63.36
C CYS A 1090 68.58 -21.37 62.37
N GLU A 1091 68.39 -20.52 61.36
CA GLU A 1091 69.45 -20.13 60.42
C GLU A 1091 70.66 -19.54 61.16
N ALA A 1092 70.42 -18.58 62.05
CA ALA A 1092 71.49 -17.90 62.79
C ALA A 1092 72.32 -18.86 63.65
N SER A 1093 71.70 -19.93 64.17
CA SER A 1093 72.37 -20.95 64.98
C SER A 1093 73.13 -21.99 64.15
N CYS A 1094 72.76 -22.16 62.88
CA CYS A 1094 73.28 -23.19 61.99
C CYS A 1094 74.20 -22.64 60.89
N GLN A 1095 74.70 -21.41 61.03
CA GLN A 1095 75.68 -20.84 60.10
C GLN A 1095 76.94 -21.73 59.99
N GLY A 1096 77.32 -22.08 58.76
CA GLY A 1096 78.46 -22.96 58.47
C GLY A 1096 78.11 -24.42 58.12
N TYR A 1097 76.85 -24.83 58.27
CA TYR A 1097 76.36 -26.14 57.80
C TYR A 1097 75.84 -26.05 56.35
N THR A 1098 75.84 -27.15 55.60
CA THR A 1098 75.31 -27.13 54.22
C THR A 1098 73.79 -27.03 54.20
N TYR A 1099 73.12 -27.66 55.16
CA TYR A 1099 71.67 -27.63 55.29
C TYR A 1099 71.26 -27.36 56.73
N PHE A 1100 70.14 -26.66 56.91
CA PHE A 1100 69.40 -26.66 58.16
C PHE A 1100 67.92 -26.89 57.88
N GLY A 1101 67.18 -27.30 58.90
CA GLY A 1101 65.74 -27.42 58.77
C GLY A 1101 64.99 -27.21 60.08
N VAL A 1102 63.78 -26.70 59.97
CA VAL A 1102 62.85 -26.54 61.09
C VAL A 1102 61.75 -27.59 61.00
N GLY A 1103 61.54 -28.33 62.08
CA GLY A 1103 60.54 -29.39 62.16
C GLY A 1103 59.37 -29.00 63.05
N MET A 1104 58.18 -29.49 62.71
CA MET A 1104 56.99 -29.35 63.56
C MET A 1104 56.53 -30.74 64.03
N TYR A 1105 56.31 -30.89 65.33
CA TYR A 1105 55.80 -32.12 65.93
C TYR A 1105 54.30 -31.93 66.22
N ILE A 1106 53.43 -32.60 65.47
CA ILE A 1106 51.99 -32.62 65.75
C ILE A 1106 51.67 -33.99 66.38
N SER A 1107 51.12 -34.00 67.60
CA SER A 1107 50.97 -35.20 68.44
C SER A 1107 50.03 -36.30 67.92
N LYS A 1108 49.57 -36.24 66.65
CA LYS A 1108 48.68 -37.23 66.02
C LYS A 1108 49.11 -37.76 64.64
N GLN A 1109 50.31 -37.46 64.14
CA GLN A 1109 50.90 -38.15 62.98
C GLN A 1109 52.31 -38.69 63.32
N LYS A 1110 52.61 -39.94 62.91
CA LYS A 1110 53.76 -40.73 63.39
C LYS A 1110 55.11 -40.47 62.68
N SER A 1111 55.25 -39.43 61.86
CA SER A 1111 56.52 -39.08 61.20
C SER A 1111 56.72 -37.56 61.15
N PRO A 1112 57.82 -37.00 61.67
CA PRO A 1112 58.10 -35.56 61.58
C PRO A 1112 58.46 -35.16 60.15
N VAL A 1113 58.00 -33.98 59.72
CA VAL A 1113 58.37 -33.34 58.45
C VAL A 1113 59.17 -32.08 58.77
N HIS A 1114 60.28 -31.87 58.07
CA HIS A 1114 61.17 -30.72 58.20
C HIS A 1114 61.10 -29.84 56.95
N ILE A 1115 61.06 -28.53 57.16
CA ILE A 1115 61.22 -27.51 56.12
C ILE A 1115 62.72 -27.27 56.00
N MET A 1116 63.31 -27.55 54.84
CA MET A 1116 64.75 -27.61 54.63
C MET A 1116 65.27 -26.44 53.80
N PHE A 1117 66.46 -25.97 54.17
CA PHE A 1117 67.17 -24.87 53.53
C PHE A 1117 68.62 -25.28 53.21
N GLU A 1118 69.14 -24.85 52.06
CA GLU A 1118 70.50 -25.17 51.57
C GLU A 1118 71.38 -23.92 51.45
N SER A 1119 72.63 -24.01 51.90
CA SER A 1119 73.61 -22.94 51.91
C SER A 1119 74.09 -22.57 50.50
N ARG A 1120 74.18 -21.27 50.23
CA ARG A 1120 74.65 -20.73 48.94
C ARG A 1120 76.17 -20.74 48.78
N ASP A 1121 76.93 -20.81 49.87
CA ASP A 1121 78.40 -20.66 49.85
C ASP A 1121 79.17 -21.93 49.40
N ARG A 1122 78.49 -23.01 49.00
CA ARG A 1122 79.11 -24.22 48.39
C ARG A 1122 78.45 -24.70 47.10
N LEU A 1123 77.79 -23.82 46.35
CA LEU A 1123 77.32 -24.10 44.97
C LEU A 1123 78.34 -23.68 43.90
N LYS A 1124 79.63 -23.62 44.26
CA LYS A 1124 80.79 -23.48 43.36
C LYS A 1124 81.94 -24.41 43.79
N GLU A 1125 81.69 -25.72 43.76
CA GLU A 1125 82.69 -26.77 43.48
C GLU A 1125 82.03 -27.88 42.67
#